data_AF-A0A9K3DGC1-F1
#
_entry.id   AF-A0A9K3DGC1-F1
#
_cell.length_a   1.000
_cell.length_b   1.000
_cell.length_c   1.000
_cell.angle_alpha   90.00
_cell.angle_beta   90.00
_cell.angle_gamma   90.00
#
_symmetry.space_group_name_H-M   'P 1'
#
loop_
_entity.id
_entity.type
_entity.pdbx_description
1 polymer ?
#
loop_
_entity_poly.entity_id
_entity_poly.type
_entity_poly.pdbx_seq_one_letter_code
_entity_poly.pdbx_strand_id
1 'polypeptide(L)'
;MAGEEEQDSTAVLSDVEEEDNIPPPTVINTTSSSSSTDDISVERFQQLVTDLDRERKAREAAEKSKSELQVSFNRLKVLAHEAIKKRDEVSRAKDDLSAQIVEVVKEKDHMVKQRDDVVKQLEEVMKVKDSSKSEIETAAQMLVTGIDKVSGKVSSYKNFVGVGLPRSQKYTGLPAVAYGVIKRANEIVEELLKQIESVTKLANEAREQVDQRNYEIAIEVSQLESTISELREDVLKKDSVIERLEKCVAEKDERIMKMETDVRDLVGDYDVKLKDLELRIDSQRPLLVDQLNYVSKLHEQLCSVVKILDDDEKSQSVVSDSMFLPQETDVGENIRACLAGLESVSELSSIVYQKAKDLVLERNQEVKRLDDNVAQLMKEKEHIGSLLRSALSRRMSADLSSKTNELFRVAENGLKEAGIDYKFSNHTDNKTASTSDSDNKDDEIYTLAGALENIIKQSQIEIIELKHTVDALREEIRLLKENAEAQAKELMQRREQVEKLKEKERVANENVEGLMMDIAAAEEEITRWKAAAQQEAEAGRAIEHEYEAQLYTLRQELEEAKQAVIESEKKLKFKEETAAAAMAARDAAEKSLRLADSRATRLRERVEELTSQLEKLDTRESQSGQSRARGTITDILVDISGY
;
A
#
# COMPACT_ATOMS: atom_id res chain seq x y z
N MET A 1 -69.09 -18.71 75.40
CA MET A 1 -67.69 -18.26 75.36
C MET A 1 -67.31 -18.32 73.89
N ALA A 2 -67.41 -17.24 73.11
CA ALA A 2 -66.91 -15.87 73.32
C ALA A 2 -65.37 -15.83 73.30
N GLY A 3 -64.72 -14.99 72.48
CA GLY A 3 -65.25 -14.07 71.46
C GLY A 3 -64.28 -12.90 71.17
N GLU A 4 -64.39 -12.30 69.98
CA GLU A 4 -63.84 -10.97 69.57
C GLU A 4 -62.31 -10.74 69.70
N GLU A 5 -61.62 -9.79 69.02
CA GLU A 5 -61.82 -9.00 67.77
C GLU A 5 -60.68 -9.40 66.75
N GLU A 6 -60.63 -9.14 65.44
CA GLU A 6 -61.21 -8.17 64.47
C GLU A 6 -60.47 -6.82 64.28
N GLN A 7 -60.54 -6.27 63.04
CA GLN A 7 -59.97 -5.01 62.50
C GLN A 7 -58.46 -5.06 62.16
N ASP A 8 -57.94 -4.79 60.94
CA ASP A 8 -58.37 -4.09 59.70
C ASP A 8 -58.06 -2.56 59.66
N SER A 9 -57.94 -1.98 58.44
CA SER A 9 -57.40 -0.65 58.02
C SER A 9 -55.93 -0.67 57.52
N THR A 10 -55.59 -0.57 56.22
CA THR A 10 -55.80 0.42 55.13
C THR A 10 -54.75 1.55 55.05
N ALA A 11 -53.92 1.48 54.00
CA ALA A 11 -53.35 2.55 53.14
C ALA A 11 -52.77 3.85 53.76
N VAL A 12 -51.60 4.26 53.23
CA VAL A 12 -51.39 5.54 52.50
C VAL A 12 -49.98 5.53 51.86
N LEU A 13 -49.83 6.14 50.67
CA LEU A 13 -48.54 6.44 50.05
C LEU A 13 -48.12 7.87 50.43
N SER A 14 -46.83 8.11 50.66
CA SER A 14 -46.28 9.46 50.83
C SER A 14 -45.24 9.73 49.76
N ASP A 15 -45.33 10.90 49.13
CA ASP A 15 -44.26 11.47 48.33
C ASP A 15 -43.04 11.81 49.21
N VAL A 16 -41.89 11.92 48.55
CA VAL A 16 -40.72 12.68 49.01
C VAL A 16 -40.31 13.55 47.82
N GLU A 17 -40.34 14.86 48.00
CA GLU A 17 -40.16 15.84 46.91
C GLU A 17 -38.68 15.99 46.48
N GLU A 18 -38.50 16.67 45.36
CA GLU A 18 -37.19 17.01 44.78
C GLU A 18 -36.47 18.06 45.65
N GLU A 19 -35.16 17.90 45.87
CA GLU A 19 -34.28 19.01 46.28
C GLU A 19 -33.06 19.05 45.35
N ASP A 20 -32.52 20.26 45.16
CA ASP A 20 -31.97 20.70 43.89
C ASP A 20 -30.43 20.86 43.90
N ASN A 21 -29.87 20.98 42.69
CA ASN A 21 -28.62 21.70 42.38
C ASN A 21 -27.21 21.12 42.70
N ILE A 22 -26.41 21.10 41.61
CA ILE A 22 -24.93 21.23 41.48
C ILE A 22 -24.11 19.94 41.18
N PRO A 23 -23.74 19.72 39.90
CA PRO A 23 -22.54 18.94 39.53
C PRO A 23 -21.25 19.79 39.65
N PRO A 24 -20.07 19.18 39.91
CA PRO A 24 -18.81 19.90 40.15
C PRO A 24 -18.22 20.53 38.87
N PRO A 25 -17.41 21.60 39.00
CA PRO A 25 -16.96 22.42 37.87
C PRO A 25 -15.82 21.79 37.06
N THR A 26 -15.90 21.94 35.74
CA THR A 26 -14.84 21.56 34.78
C THR A 26 -13.59 22.41 34.98
N VAL A 27 -12.46 21.77 35.29
CA VAL A 27 -11.17 22.47 35.46
C VAL A 27 -10.57 22.83 34.10
N ILE A 28 -10.73 24.09 33.69
CA ILE A 28 -10.07 24.65 32.50
C ILE A 28 -8.67 25.12 32.88
N ASN A 29 -7.66 24.28 32.62
CA ASN A 29 -6.26 24.67 32.78
C ASN A 29 -5.87 25.71 31.73
N THR A 30 -5.80 26.97 32.14
CA THR A 30 -5.17 28.05 31.37
C THR A 30 -3.70 28.17 31.76
N THR A 31 -2.80 28.01 30.80
CA THR A 31 -1.37 28.33 30.96
C THR A 31 -0.83 28.79 29.61
N SER A 32 -0.04 29.86 29.60
CA SER A 32 0.14 30.71 28.42
C SER A 32 1.57 30.70 27.87
N SER A 33 1.74 30.64 26.54
CA SER A 33 2.99 31.04 25.88
C SER A 33 2.82 31.37 24.38
N SER A 34 2.88 32.68 24.07
CA SER A 34 3.47 33.32 22.86
C SER A 34 3.03 32.96 21.42
N SER A 35 2.66 34.02 20.66
CA SER A 35 2.64 34.18 19.18
C SER A 35 1.70 33.28 18.35
N SER A 36 1.11 33.74 17.22
CA SER A 36 1.22 35.01 16.47
C SER A 36 -0.09 35.82 16.45
N THR A 37 0.01 37.09 16.02
CA THR A 37 -1.15 37.89 15.59
C THR A 37 -1.42 37.65 14.10
N ASP A 38 -2.31 36.71 13.80
CA ASP A 38 -2.82 36.50 12.45
C ASP A 38 -4.09 37.35 12.27
N ASP A 39 -4.07 38.32 11.35
CA ASP A 39 -5.27 39.07 10.97
C ASP A 39 -6.33 38.12 10.40
N ILE A 40 -7.52 38.09 11.02
CA ILE A 40 -8.62 37.24 10.58
C ILE A 40 -9.18 37.83 9.28
N SER A 41 -8.77 37.25 8.15
CA SER A 41 -9.29 37.63 6.83
C SER A 41 -10.81 37.48 6.79
N VAL A 42 -11.46 38.38 6.03
CA VAL A 42 -12.93 38.43 5.91
C VAL A 42 -13.51 37.09 5.42
N GLU A 43 -12.77 36.38 4.58
CA GLU A 43 -13.10 35.04 4.08
C GLU A 43 -13.12 34.00 5.20
N ARG A 44 -12.14 34.01 6.11
CA ARG A 44 -12.10 33.11 7.28
C ARG A 44 -13.25 33.38 8.25
N PHE A 45 -13.64 34.65 8.41
CA PHE A 45 -14.84 35.03 9.17
C PHE A 45 -16.13 34.55 8.49
N GLN A 46 -16.28 34.74 7.17
CA GLN A 46 -17.44 34.23 6.42
C GLN A 46 -17.54 32.70 6.50
N GLN A 47 -16.42 31.98 6.38
CA GLN A 47 -16.39 30.53 6.50
C GLN A 47 -16.86 30.08 7.88
N LEU A 48 -16.33 30.67 8.96
CA LEU A 48 -16.77 30.43 10.34
C LEU A 48 -18.28 30.67 10.55
N VAL A 49 -18.87 31.70 9.91
CA VAL A 49 -20.33 31.90 9.94
C VAL A 49 -21.06 30.77 9.21
N THR A 50 -20.58 30.33 8.04
CA THR A 50 -21.22 29.20 7.34
C THR A 50 -21.11 27.89 8.10
N ASP A 51 -20.01 27.65 8.81
CA ASP A 51 -19.82 26.44 9.63
C ASP A 51 -20.68 26.49 10.91
N LEU A 52 -20.82 27.65 11.53
CA LEU A 52 -21.74 27.85 12.65
C LEU A 52 -23.21 27.65 12.26
N ASP A 53 -23.60 28.05 11.04
CA ASP A 53 -24.95 27.78 10.51
C ASP A 53 -25.14 26.33 10.01
N ARG A 54 -24.06 25.61 9.64
CA ARG A 54 -24.09 24.14 9.43
C ARG A 54 -24.32 23.42 10.76
N GLU A 55 -23.55 23.78 11.79
CA GLU A 55 -23.62 23.20 13.14
C GLU A 55 -25.01 23.43 13.78
N ARG A 56 -25.59 24.63 13.63
CA ARG A 56 -26.98 24.90 14.05
C ARG A 56 -27.98 23.95 13.38
N LYS A 57 -27.89 23.74 12.07
CA LYS A 57 -28.79 22.83 11.33
C LYS A 57 -28.57 21.37 11.73
N ALA A 58 -27.32 20.96 11.97
CA ALA A 58 -27.01 19.64 12.50
C ALA A 58 -27.64 19.43 13.89
N ARG A 59 -27.56 20.45 14.75
CA ARG A 59 -28.19 20.45 16.08
C ARG A 59 -29.71 20.39 16.01
N GLU A 60 -30.36 21.22 15.18
CA GLU A 60 -31.81 21.18 14.97
C GLU A 60 -32.28 19.81 14.47
N ALA A 61 -31.53 19.18 13.56
CA ALA A 61 -31.80 17.82 13.09
C ALA A 61 -31.63 16.76 14.20
N ALA A 62 -30.60 16.89 15.04
CA ALA A 62 -30.37 16.00 16.18
C ALA A 62 -31.44 16.14 17.27
N GLU A 63 -31.84 17.37 17.61
CA GLU A 63 -32.93 17.64 18.57
C GLU A 63 -34.28 17.16 18.03
N LYS A 64 -34.55 17.31 16.73
CA LYS A 64 -35.72 16.69 16.08
C LYS A 64 -35.69 15.17 16.17
N SER A 65 -34.58 14.54 15.80
CA SER A 65 -34.42 13.07 15.87
C SER A 65 -34.60 12.54 17.31
N LYS A 66 -34.05 13.25 18.31
CA LYS A 66 -34.28 12.96 19.74
C LYS A 66 -35.77 13.03 20.10
N SER A 67 -36.50 14.02 19.59
CA SER A 67 -37.96 14.13 19.84
C SER A 67 -38.75 12.98 19.20
N GLU A 68 -38.40 12.57 17.98
CA GLU A 68 -39.02 11.44 17.27
C GLU A 68 -38.73 10.11 18.00
N LEU A 69 -37.51 9.94 18.51
CA LEU A 69 -37.12 8.79 19.33
C LEU A 69 -37.83 8.77 20.70
N GLN A 70 -38.05 9.92 21.33
CA GLN A 70 -38.84 10.02 22.57
C GLN A 70 -40.31 9.63 22.33
N VAL A 71 -40.89 10.02 21.19
CA VAL A 71 -42.25 9.64 20.80
C VAL A 71 -42.34 8.13 20.51
N SER A 72 -41.38 7.54 19.83
CA SER A 72 -41.37 6.09 19.57
C SER A 72 -41.14 5.27 20.84
N PHE A 73 -40.27 5.72 21.75
CA PHE A 73 -40.08 5.14 23.08
C PHE A 73 -41.36 5.20 23.93
N ASN A 74 -42.04 6.35 23.98
CA ASN A 74 -43.30 6.50 24.68
C ASN A 74 -44.39 5.56 24.10
N ARG A 75 -44.45 5.41 22.76
CA ARG A 75 -45.35 4.46 22.09
C ARG A 75 -45.03 3.00 22.44
N LEU A 76 -43.75 2.64 22.49
CA LEU A 76 -43.31 1.29 22.90
C LEU A 76 -43.65 1.01 24.37
N LYS A 77 -43.49 2.00 25.26
CA LYS A 77 -43.89 1.90 26.67
C LYS A 77 -45.39 1.64 26.84
N VAL A 78 -46.24 2.31 26.05
CA VAL A 78 -47.70 2.04 26.04
C VAL A 78 -48.00 0.60 25.58
N LEU A 79 -47.38 0.14 24.48
CA LEU A 79 -47.56 -1.23 23.98
C LEU A 79 -47.08 -2.29 24.99
N ALA A 80 -45.99 -2.04 25.72
CA ALA A 80 -45.51 -2.93 26.77
C ALA A 80 -46.50 -3.02 27.94
N HIS A 81 -47.05 -1.89 28.41
CA HIS A 81 -48.09 -1.89 29.44
C HIS A 81 -49.40 -2.56 28.96
N GLU A 82 -49.77 -2.42 27.69
CA GLU A 82 -50.94 -3.10 27.12
C GLU A 82 -50.73 -4.62 27.04
N ALA A 83 -49.55 -5.08 26.62
CA ALA A 83 -49.20 -6.50 26.61
C ALA A 83 -49.21 -7.13 28.01
N ILE A 84 -48.67 -6.43 29.01
CA ILE A 84 -48.73 -6.82 30.44
C ILE A 84 -50.19 -6.92 30.89
N LYS A 85 -51.00 -5.89 30.62
CA LYS A 85 -52.43 -5.89 30.96
C LYS A 85 -53.18 -7.06 30.32
N LYS A 86 -52.91 -7.39 29.06
CA LYS A 86 -53.52 -8.53 28.36
C LYS A 86 -53.15 -9.88 28.96
N ARG A 87 -51.89 -10.08 29.37
CA ARG A 87 -51.45 -11.26 30.13
C ARG A 87 -52.22 -11.39 31.44
N ASP A 88 -52.40 -10.29 32.17
CA ASP A 88 -53.01 -10.28 33.50
C ASP A 88 -54.55 -10.40 33.46
N GLU A 89 -55.18 -9.98 32.36
CA GLU A 89 -56.58 -10.30 32.02
C GLU A 89 -56.76 -11.79 31.74
N VAL A 90 -55.86 -12.41 30.96
CA VAL A 90 -55.90 -13.85 30.65
C VAL A 90 -55.65 -14.72 31.89
N SER A 91 -54.77 -14.30 32.81
CA SER A 91 -54.58 -15.03 34.08
C SER A 91 -55.87 -15.06 34.90
N ARG A 92 -56.51 -13.89 35.11
CA ARG A 92 -57.77 -13.82 35.86
C ARG A 92 -58.87 -14.67 35.23
N ALA A 93 -59.04 -14.62 33.91
CA ALA A 93 -60.03 -15.44 33.20
C ALA A 93 -59.80 -16.96 33.37
N LYS A 94 -58.54 -17.41 33.52
CA LYS A 94 -58.18 -18.80 33.84
C LYS A 94 -58.52 -19.15 35.29
N ASP A 95 -58.27 -18.24 36.22
CA ASP A 95 -58.54 -18.44 37.65
C ASP A 95 -60.05 -18.45 37.94
N ASP A 96 -60.82 -17.57 37.29
CA ASP A 96 -62.30 -17.56 37.29
C ASP A 96 -62.88 -18.87 36.73
N LEU A 97 -62.32 -19.38 35.61
CA LEU A 97 -62.72 -20.68 35.05
C LEU A 97 -62.40 -21.83 36.01
N SER A 98 -61.28 -21.76 36.74
CA SER A 98 -60.95 -22.74 37.78
C SER A 98 -61.93 -22.69 38.95
N ALA A 99 -62.40 -21.50 39.35
CA ALA A 99 -63.43 -21.34 40.37
C ALA A 99 -64.78 -21.94 39.93
N GLN A 100 -65.21 -21.69 38.69
CA GLN A 100 -66.43 -22.28 38.13
C GLN A 100 -66.36 -23.82 38.07
N ILE A 101 -65.20 -24.40 37.74
CA ILE A 101 -65.02 -25.86 37.77
C ILE A 101 -65.21 -26.41 39.20
N VAL A 102 -64.72 -25.72 40.24
CA VAL A 102 -64.93 -26.11 41.64
C VAL A 102 -66.40 -25.97 42.06
N GLU A 103 -67.14 -25.00 41.53
CA GLU A 103 -68.57 -24.83 41.79
C GLU A 103 -69.41 -25.93 41.11
N VAL A 104 -69.16 -26.22 39.83
CA VAL A 104 -69.80 -27.33 39.09
C VAL A 104 -69.52 -28.69 39.76
N VAL A 105 -68.34 -28.88 40.36
CA VAL A 105 -68.04 -30.10 41.14
C VAL A 105 -68.91 -30.20 42.40
N LYS A 106 -69.15 -29.09 43.11
CA LYS A 106 -70.05 -29.05 44.28
C LYS A 106 -71.52 -29.29 43.88
N GLU A 107 -71.95 -28.70 42.78
CA GLU A 107 -73.33 -28.86 42.27
C GLU A 107 -73.59 -30.32 41.81
N LYS A 108 -72.63 -30.93 41.12
CA LYS A 108 -72.62 -32.38 40.85
C LYS A 108 -72.79 -33.21 42.12
N ASP A 109 -72.09 -32.88 43.21
CA ASP A 109 -72.20 -33.62 44.48
C ASP A 109 -73.52 -33.36 45.23
N HIS A 110 -74.22 -32.27 44.93
CA HIS A 110 -75.60 -32.06 45.36
C HIS A 110 -76.58 -32.91 44.55
N MET A 111 -76.41 -32.99 43.22
CA MET A 111 -77.20 -33.89 42.36
C MET A 111 -77.00 -35.37 42.70
N VAL A 112 -75.79 -35.78 43.12
CA VAL A 112 -75.51 -37.14 43.64
C VAL A 112 -76.44 -37.45 44.82
N LYS A 113 -76.54 -36.55 45.81
CA LYS A 113 -77.37 -36.76 47.01
C LYS A 113 -78.86 -36.84 46.67
N GLN A 114 -79.36 -36.00 45.76
CA GLN A 114 -80.76 -36.08 45.30
C GLN A 114 -81.07 -37.40 44.60
N ARG A 115 -80.13 -37.97 43.83
CA ARG A 115 -80.27 -39.30 43.23
C ARG A 115 -80.37 -40.39 44.30
N ASP A 116 -79.58 -40.28 45.36
CA ASP A 116 -79.52 -41.28 46.42
C ASP A 116 -80.78 -41.27 47.33
N ASP A 117 -81.53 -40.16 47.37
CA ASP A 117 -82.88 -40.11 47.97
C ASP A 117 -83.98 -40.68 47.05
N VAL A 118 -83.85 -40.56 45.73
CA VAL A 118 -84.75 -41.24 44.77
C VAL A 118 -84.59 -42.77 44.86
N VAL A 119 -83.38 -43.27 45.11
CA VAL A 119 -83.12 -44.71 45.32
C VAL A 119 -83.93 -45.29 46.48
N LYS A 120 -84.14 -44.54 47.57
CA LYS A 120 -84.92 -44.99 48.74
C LYS A 120 -86.40 -45.24 48.43
N GLN A 121 -86.97 -44.52 47.46
CA GLN A 121 -88.36 -44.75 47.04
C GLN A 121 -88.51 -46.01 46.15
N LEU A 122 -87.41 -46.46 45.54
CA LEU A 122 -87.41 -47.66 44.70
C LEU A 122 -87.40 -48.95 45.54
N GLU A 123 -86.96 -48.87 46.80
CA GLU A 123 -86.89 -49.99 47.76
C GLU A 123 -88.30 -50.51 48.17
N GLU A 124 -89.34 -49.68 48.08
CA GLU A 124 -90.73 -50.08 48.34
C GLU A 124 -91.33 -50.98 47.23
N VAL A 125 -90.66 -51.08 46.08
CA VAL A 125 -91.07 -51.88 44.91
C VAL A 125 -90.71 -53.37 45.07
N MET A 126 -90.20 -53.81 46.24
CA MET A 126 -89.74 -55.19 46.53
C MET A 126 -90.83 -56.31 46.50
N LYS A 127 -91.99 -56.06 45.87
CA LYS A 127 -92.85 -57.13 45.30
C LYS A 127 -92.33 -57.66 43.95
N VAL A 128 -91.46 -56.91 43.26
CA VAL A 128 -90.93 -57.19 41.91
C VAL A 128 -89.75 -58.21 41.96
N LYS A 129 -89.86 -59.19 42.85
CA LYS A 129 -88.77 -60.08 43.28
C LYS A 129 -88.12 -60.88 42.14
N ASP A 130 -88.88 -61.30 41.13
CA ASP A 130 -88.38 -62.19 40.09
C ASP A 130 -87.61 -61.46 38.96
N SER A 131 -87.76 -60.14 38.77
CA SER A 131 -86.91 -59.39 37.82
C SER A 131 -85.51 -59.12 38.37
N SER A 132 -85.37 -58.98 39.70
CA SER A 132 -84.09 -58.74 40.37
C SER A 132 -83.02 -59.79 39.97
N LYS A 133 -83.44 -61.02 39.65
CA LYS A 133 -82.56 -62.09 39.21
C LYS A 133 -81.97 -61.85 37.81
N SER A 134 -82.80 -61.44 36.83
CA SER A 134 -82.33 -61.08 35.50
C SER A 134 -81.59 -59.74 35.48
N GLU A 135 -81.92 -58.82 36.38
CA GLU A 135 -81.19 -57.56 36.60
C GLU A 135 -79.78 -57.82 37.16
N ILE A 136 -79.62 -58.71 38.14
CA ILE A 136 -78.32 -59.13 38.69
C ILE A 136 -77.43 -59.78 37.62
N GLU A 137 -78.00 -60.63 36.76
CA GLU A 137 -77.28 -61.28 35.66
C GLU A 137 -76.90 -60.28 34.55
N THR A 138 -77.83 -59.38 34.19
CA THR A 138 -77.56 -58.28 33.25
C THR A 138 -76.49 -57.33 33.79
N ALA A 139 -76.54 -56.96 35.06
CA ALA A 139 -75.53 -56.12 35.71
C ALA A 139 -74.16 -56.78 35.73
N ALA A 140 -74.09 -58.09 36.02
CA ALA A 140 -72.84 -58.85 35.90
C ALA A 140 -72.30 -58.78 34.47
N GLN A 141 -73.13 -59.04 33.45
CA GLN A 141 -72.69 -59.05 32.06
C GLN A 141 -72.32 -57.64 31.53
N MET A 142 -73.00 -56.58 32.00
CA MET A 142 -72.61 -55.19 31.75
C MET A 142 -71.27 -54.83 32.38
N LEU A 143 -71.00 -55.30 33.60
CA LEU A 143 -69.71 -55.10 34.29
C LEU A 143 -68.55 -55.81 33.56
N VAL A 144 -68.75 -57.05 33.11
CA VAL A 144 -67.79 -57.78 32.24
C VAL A 144 -67.55 -56.99 30.94
N THR A 145 -68.62 -56.71 30.19
CA THR A 145 -68.53 -56.03 28.88
C THR A 145 -67.94 -54.62 28.99
N GLY A 146 -68.18 -53.93 30.11
CA GLY A 146 -67.60 -52.63 30.42
C GLY A 146 -66.09 -52.70 30.62
N ILE A 147 -65.61 -53.61 31.49
CA ILE A 147 -64.17 -53.71 31.75
C ILE A 147 -63.41 -54.30 30.56
N ASP A 148 -64.04 -55.12 29.72
CA ASP A 148 -63.42 -55.62 28.48
C ASP A 148 -63.25 -54.50 27.44
N LYS A 149 -64.22 -53.58 27.33
CA LYS A 149 -64.07 -52.36 26.51
C LYS A 149 -62.96 -51.43 27.01
N VAL A 150 -62.78 -51.32 28.33
CA VAL A 150 -61.65 -50.56 28.91
C VAL A 150 -60.32 -51.30 28.68
N SER A 151 -60.28 -52.61 28.92
CA SER A 151 -59.13 -53.48 28.64
C SER A 151 -58.67 -53.39 27.18
N GLY A 152 -59.61 -53.36 26.23
CA GLY A 152 -59.33 -53.17 24.81
C GLY A 152 -58.71 -51.82 24.49
N LYS A 153 -59.18 -50.73 25.11
CA LYS A 153 -58.60 -49.38 24.93
C LYS A 153 -57.18 -49.23 25.49
N VAL A 154 -56.81 -50.02 26.49
CA VAL A 154 -55.48 -49.98 27.15
C VAL A 154 -54.55 -51.10 26.64
N SER A 155 -55.01 -51.92 25.69
CA SER A 155 -54.27 -53.07 25.14
C SER A 155 -52.92 -52.71 24.51
N SER A 156 -52.77 -51.48 24.02
CA SER A 156 -51.52 -50.92 23.48
C SER A 156 -50.37 -50.87 24.50
N TYR A 157 -50.68 -50.76 25.80
CA TYR A 157 -49.68 -50.74 26.86
C TYR A 157 -49.46 -52.15 27.43
N LYS A 158 -50.54 -52.95 27.54
CA LYS A 158 -50.52 -54.28 28.15
C LYS A 158 -51.76 -55.09 27.77
N ASN A 159 -51.57 -56.35 27.38
CA ASN A 159 -52.65 -57.22 26.90
C ASN A 159 -53.51 -57.79 28.04
N PHE A 160 -54.37 -56.95 28.64
CA PHE A 160 -55.31 -57.36 29.69
C PHE A 160 -56.38 -58.35 29.19
N VAL A 161 -56.74 -58.34 27.91
CA VAL A 161 -57.89 -59.07 27.34
C VAL A 161 -57.78 -60.59 27.48
N GLY A 162 -56.57 -61.17 27.43
CA GLY A 162 -56.37 -62.62 27.35
C GLY A 162 -56.54 -63.43 28.66
N VAL A 163 -56.62 -62.78 29.83
CA VAL A 163 -56.51 -63.45 31.15
C VAL A 163 -57.86 -63.72 31.83
N GLY A 164 -58.93 -63.08 31.35
CA GLY A 164 -60.24 -63.12 32.02
C GLY A 164 -60.28 -62.37 33.36
N LEU A 165 -61.44 -62.36 34.02
CA LEU A 165 -61.64 -61.61 35.26
C LEU A 165 -60.91 -62.24 36.46
N PRO A 166 -60.11 -61.47 37.23
CA PRO A 166 -59.47 -61.96 38.45
C PRO A 166 -60.48 -62.52 39.46
N ARG A 167 -60.39 -63.82 39.76
CA ARG A 167 -61.36 -64.50 40.65
C ARG A 167 -61.06 -64.21 42.13
N SER A 168 -62.11 -63.98 42.91
CA SER A 168 -62.05 -64.02 44.37
C SER A 168 -62.22 -65.45 44.88
N GLN A 169 -61.54 -65.80 45.98
CA GLN A 169 -61.84 -67.00 46.77
C GLN A 169 -62.87 -66.72 47.88
N LYS A 170 -63.19 -65.46 48.17
CA LYS A 170 -64.09 -65.02 49.26
C LYS A 170 -65.51 -64.71 48.79
N TYR A 171 -65.73 -64.57 47.48
CA TYR A 171 -67.01 -64.12 46.89
C TYR A 171 -67.43 -65.04 45.75
N THR A 172 -68.74 -65.19 45.57
CA THR A 172 -69.37 -65.92 44.46
C THR A 172 -70.44 -65.04 43.80
N GLY A 173 -70.88 -65.39 42.58
CA GLY A 173 -71.89 -64.61 41.84
C GLY A 173 -71.43 -63.18 41.48
N LEU A 174 -72.38 -62.25 41.41
CA LEU A 174 -72.14 -60.83 41.07
C LEU A 174 -71.04 -60.17 41.93
N PRO A 175 -70.96 -60.36 43.27
CA PRO A 175 -69.84 -59.86 44.08
C PRO A 175 -68.44 -60.34 43.63
N ALA A 176 -68.33 -61.56 43.07
CA ALA A 176 -67.06 -62.04 42.51
C ALA A 176 -66.69 -61.34 41.20
N VAL A 177 -67.69 -61.05 40.34
CA VAL A 177 -67.52 -60.27 39.11
C VAL A 177 -67.10 -58.83 39.45
N ALA A 178 -67.78 -58.19 40.39
CA ALA A 178 -67.45 -56.84 40.86
C ALA A 178 -66.02 -56.76 41.42
N TYR A 179 -65.60 -57.71 42.26
CA TYR A 179 -64.21 -57.80 42.73
C TYR A 179 -63.20 -57.90 41.58
N GLY A 180 -63.46 -58.78 40.59
CA GLY A 180 -62.59 -58.95 39.43
C GLY A 180 -62.49 -57.68 38.59
N VAL A 181 -63.61 -56.96 38.40
CA VAL A 181 -63.65 -55.68 37.67
C VAL A 181 -62.85 -54.60 38.40
N ILE A 182 -63.02 -54.48 39.72
CA ILE A 182 -62.27 -53.52 40.55
C ILE A 182 -60.76 -53.83 40.51
N LYS A 183 -60.36 -55.09 40.71
CA LYS A 183 -58.93 -55.46 40.65
C LYS A 183 -58.32 -55.19 39.28
N ARG A 184 -59.04 -55.55 38.20
CA ARG A 184 -58.64 -55.28 36.81
C ARG A 184 -58.58 -53.78 36.47
N ALA A 185 -59.48 -52.98 37.03
CA ALA A 185 -59.44 -51.52 36.88
C ALA A 185 -58.22 -50.92 37.59
N ASN A 186 -57.88 -51.40 38.80
CA ASN A 186 -56.67 -50.98 39.51
C ASN A 186 -55.39 -51.37 38.73
N GLU A 187 -55.30 -52.61 38.24
CA GLU A 187 -54.18 -53.09 37.40
C GLU A 187 -54.01 -52.26 36.12
N ILE A 188 -55.11 -51.73 35.56
CA ILE A 188 -55.13 -50.81 34.42
C ILE A 188 -54.65 -49.40 34.82
N VAL A 189 -55.10 -48.88 35.97
CA VAL A 189 -54.70 -47.56 36.47
C VAL A 189 -53.22 -47.54 36.88
N GLU A 190 -52.73 -48.59 37.55
CA GLU A 190 -51.31 -48.74 37.93
C GLU A 190 -50.40 -48.74 36.70
N GLU A 191 -50.74 -49.47 35.63
CA GLU A 191 -49.95 -49.45 34.39
C GLU A 191 -50.05 -48.09 33.68
N LEU A 192 -51.22 -47.46 33.63
CA LEU A 192 -51.37 -46.12 33.04
C LEU A 192 -50.56 -45.06 33.80
N LEU A 193 -50.56 -45.07 35.13
CA LEU A 193 -49.75 -44.16 35.95
C LEU A 193 -48.26 -44.36 35.69
N LYS A 194 -47.80 -45.61 35.61
CA LYS A 194 -46.40 -45.95 35.29
C LYS A 194 -45.99 -45.50 33.88
N GLN A 195 -46.89 -45.53 32.90
CA GLN A 195 -46.65 -45.00 31.55
C GLN A 195 -46.62 -43.46 31.53
N ILE A 196 -47.47 -42.80 32.33
CA ILE A 196 -47.43 -41.34 32.51
C ILE A 196 -46.10 -40.93 33.16
N GLU A 197 -45.65 -41.65 34.19
CA GLU A 197 -44.38 -41.42 34.89
C GLU A 197 -43.17 -41.61 33.95
N SER A 198 -43.14 -42.69 33.15
CA SER A 198 -42.04 -42.92 32.21
C SER A 198 -41.98 -41.88 31.08
N VAL A 199 -43.13 -41.47 30.53
CA VAL A 199 -43.22 -40.37 29.54
C VAL A 199 -42.80 -39.04 30.16
N THR A 200 -43.21 -38.75 31.40
CA THR A 200 -42.81 -37.53 32.14
C THR A 200 -41.30 -37.51 32.38
N LYS A 201 -40.70 -38.65 32.75
CA LYS A 201 -39.26 -38.78 32.94
C LYS A 201 -38.48 -38.52 31.64
N LEU A 202 -38.88 -39.16 30.54
CA LEU A 202 -38.27 -38.94 29.23
C LEU A 202 -38.42 -37.48 28.74
N ALA A 203 -39.57 -36.85 28.99
CA ALA A 203 -39.80 -35.45 28.64
C ALA A 203 -38.95 -34.47 29.48
N ASN A 204 -38.64 -34.81 30.73
CA ASN A 204 -37.74 -34.02 31.58
C ASN A 204 -36.27 -34.25 31.18
N GLU A 205 -35.84 -35.49 30.92
CA GLU A 205 -34.49 -35.80 30.41
C GLU A 205 -34.22 -35.10 29.06
N ALA A 206 -35.21 -35.07 28.17
CA ALA A 206 -35.12 -34.32 26.91
C ALA A 206 -35.03 -32.80 27.13
N ARG A 207 -35.69 -32.26 28.18
CA ARG A 207 -35.57 -30.84 28.54
C ARG A 207 -34.18 -30.54 29.10
N GLU A 208 -33.65 -31.36 30.01
CA GLU A 208 -32.29 -31.18 30.56
C GLU A 208 -31.22 -31.22 29.46
N GLN A 209 -31.35 -32.09 28.46
CA GLN A 209 -30.45 -32.11 27.29
C GLN A 209 -30.55 -30.85 26.44
N VAL A 210 -31.75 -30.32 26.23
CA VAL A 210 -31.97 -29.04 25.52
C VAL A 210 -31.41 -27.87 26.32
N ASP A 211 -31.63 -27.82 27.63
CA ASP A 211 -31.13 -26.75 28.49
C ASP A 211 -29.61 -26.79 28.60
N GLN A 212 -28.99 -27.98 28.73
CA GLN A 212 -27.53 -28.13 28.63
C GLN A 212 -27.00 -27.61 27.29
N ARG A 213 -27.64 -27.96 26.17
CA ARG A 213 -27.25 -27.44 24.84
C ARG A 213 -27.43 -25.94 24.70
N ASN A 214 -28.45 -25.36 25.34
CA ASN A 214 -28.63 -23.91 25.38
C ASN A 214 -27.50 -23.23 26.15
N TYR A 215 -26.99 -23.83 27.24
CA TYR A 215 -25.81 -23.32 27.95
C TYR A 215 -24.50 -23.48 27.13
N GLU A 216 -24.31 -24.61 26.46
CA GLU A 216 -23.17 -24.84 25.54
C GLU A 216 -23.15 -23.77 24.44
N ILE A 217 -24.28 -23.55 23.75
CA ILE A 217 -24.44 -22.51 22.72
C ILE A 217 -24.21 -21.09 23.28
N ALA A 218 -24.70 -20.78 24.49
CA ALA A 218 -24.51 -19.46 25.09
C ALA A 218 -23.03 -19.15 25.39
N ILE A 219 -22.24 -20.18 25.77
CA ILE A 219 -20.80 -20.05 25.98
C ILE A 219 -20.08 -19.84 24.65
N GLU A 220 -20.41 -20.63 23.61
CA GLU A 220 -19.85 -20.48 22.26
C GLU A 220 -20.15 -19.08 21.69
N VAL A 221 -21.39 -18.60 21.81
CA VAL A 221 -21.79 -17.24 21.37
C VAL A 221 -20.99 -16.17 22.10
N SER A 222 -20.83 -16.28 23.43
CA SER A 222 -20.05 -15.28 24.20
C SER A 222 -18.56 -15.25 23.80
N GLN A 223 -17.98 -16.39 23.43
CA GLN A 223 -16.61 -16.47 22.92
C GLN A 223 -16.47 -15.85 21.52
N LEU A 224 -17.46 -16.07 20.65
CA LEU A 224 -17.55 -15.43 19.34
C LEU A 224 -17.75 -13.91 19.47
N GLU A 225 -18.56 -13.44 20.43
CA GLU A 225 -18.77 -12.02 20.70
C GLU A 225 -17.50 -11.32 21.23
N SER A 226 -16.69 -11.99 22.07
CA SER A 226 -15.38 -11.48 22.50
C SER A 226 -14.42 -11.34 21.32
N THR A 227 -14.21 -12.41 20.55
CA THR A 227 -13.28 -12.41 19.42
C THR A 227 -13.71 -11.44 18.31
N ILE A 228 -15.01 -11.28 18.05
CA ILE A 228 -15.54 -10.25 17.14
C ILE A 228 -15.27 -8.83 17.68
N SER A 229 -15.30 -8.62 19.00
CA SER A 229 -15.02 -7.32 19.60
C SER A 229 -13.53 -6.97 19.54
N GLU A 230 -12.66 -7.92 19.84
CA GLU A 230 -11.19 -7.81 19.70
C GLU A 230 -10.80 -7.49 18.25
N LEU A 231 -11.33 -8.25 17.28
CA LEU A 231 -11.09 -8.02 15.85
C LEU A 231 -11.58 -6.63 15.37
N ARG A 232 -12.69 -6.11 15.92
CA ARG A 232 -13.17 -4.75 15.62
C ARG A 232 -12.22 -3.69 16.15
N GLU A 233 -11.68 -3.86 17.36
CA GLU A 233 -10.70 -2.93 17.93
C GLU A 233 -9.42 -2.90 17.08
N ASP A 234 -8.95 -4.08 16.63
CA ASP A 234 -7.77 -4.20 15.78
C ASP A 234 -7.96 -3.68 14.34
N VAL A 235 -9.18 -3.74 13.79
CA VAL A 235 -9.52 -3.03 12.55
C VAL A 235 -9.44 -1.52 12.76
N LEU A 236 -10.09 -0.97 13.80
CA LEU A 236 -10.04 0.47 14.10
C LEU A 236 -8.60 0.98 14.33
N LYS A 237 -7.74 0.18 14.99
CA LYS A 237 -6.30 0.49 15.11
C LYS A 237 -5.62 0.58 13.74
N LYS A 238 -5.86 -0.40 12.85
CA LYS A 238 -5.27 -0.45 11.51
C LYS A 238 -5.77 0.69 10.62
N ASP A 239 -7.05 1.03 10.67
CA ASP A 239 -7.62 2.17 9.96
C ASP A 239 -6.92 3.48 10.38
N SER A 240 -6.67 3.68 11.68
CA SER A 240 -5.90 4.84 12.19
C SER A 240 -4.41 4.83 11.81
N VAL A 241 -3.86 3.72 11.36
CA VAL A 241 -2.50 3.63 10.77
C VAL A 241 -2.58 4.00 9.29
N ILE A 242 -3.58 3.49 8.57
CA ILE A 242 -3.82 3.77 7.15
C ILE A 242 -4.02 5.27 6.92
N GLU A 243 -4.93 5.92 7.65
CA GLU A 243 -5.19 7.37 7.52
C GLU A 243 -3.92 8.22 7.73
N ARG A 244 -3.06 7.83 8.69
CA ARG A 244 -1.77 8.50 8.94
C ARG A 244 -0.75 8.25 7.82
N LEU A 245 -0.75 7.07 7.21
CA LEU A 245 0.10 6.74 6.07
C LEU A 245 -0.36 7.46 4.80
N GLU A 246 -1.65 7.48 4.51
CA GLU A 246 -2.25 8.22 3.39
C GLU A 246 -1.92 9.71 3.47
N LYS A 247 -2.07 10.32 4.65
CA LYS A 247 -1.65 11.71 4.87
C LYS A 247 -0.15 11.90 4.64
N CYS A 248 0.70 11.00 5.15
CA CYS A 248 2.15 11.07 4.98
C CYS A 248 2.59 10.91 3.51
N VAL A 249 1.86 10.12 2.72
CA VAL A 249 2.05 10.00 1.27
C VAL A 249 1.66 11.29 0.58
N ALA A 250 0.45 11.82 0.82
CA ALA A 250 0.02 13.09 0.22
C ALA A 250 0.96 14.27 0.54
N GLU A 251 1.44 14.37 1.78
CA GLU A 251 2.44 15.37 2.17
C GLU A 251 3.82 15.17 1.48
N LYS A 252 4.17 13.94 1.07
CA LYS A 252 5.40 13.67 0.29
C LYS A 252 5.20 13.97 -1.18
N ASP A 253 4.06 13.62 -1.75
CA ASP A 253 3.72 13.89 -3.16
C ASP A 253 3.70 15.40 -3.45
N GLU A 254 3.18 16.22 -2.52
CA GLU A 254 3.27 17.69 -2.60
C GLU A 254 4.73 18.19 -2.63
N ARG A 255 5.60 17.61 -1.79
CA ARG A 255 7.04 17.96 -1.77
C ARG A 255 7.75 17.51 -3.05
N ILE A 256 7.37 16.34 -3.60
CA ILE A 256 7.91 15.82 -4.87
C ILE A 256 7.50 16.75 -6.02
N MET A 257 6.22 17.10 -6.14
CA MET A 257 5.76 18.06 -7.15
C MET A 257 6.51 19.39 -7.09
N LYS A 258 6.77 19.91 -5.88
CA LYS A 258 7.58 21.12 -5.71
C LYS A 258 9.05 20.92 -6.13
N MET A 259 9.68 19.80 -5.76
CA MET A 259 11.04 19.51 -6.21
C MET A 259 11.10 19.34 -7.74
N GLU A 260 10.07 18.79 -8.38
CA GLU A 260 9.97 18.71 -9.84
C GLU A 260 9.80 20.08 -10.51
N THR A 261 9.12 21.05 -9.88
CA THR A 261 9.10 22.44 -10.39
C THR A 261 10.45 23.12 -10.19
N ASP A 262 11.03 23.04 -8.99
CA ASP A 262 12.30 23.69 -8.66
C ASP A 262 13.44 23.18 -9.57
N VAL A 263 13.47 21.87 -9.87
CA VAL A 263 14.43 21.26 -10.81
C VAL A 263 14.15 21.66 -12.27
N ARG A 264 12.88 21.70 -12.70
CA ARG A 264 12.50 22.08 -14.06
C ARG A 264 12.88 23.54 -14.37
N ASP A 265 12.62 24.43 -13.44
CA ASP A 265 12.95 25.84 -13.56
C ASP A 265 14.47 26.03 -13.60
N LEU A 266 15.22 25.36 -12.72
CA LEU A 266 16.70 25.36 -12.72
C LEU A 266 17.29 24.82 -14.04
N VAL A 267 16.70 23.76 -14.61
CA VAL A 267 17.11 23.22 -15.92
C VAL A 267 16.84 24.22 -17.05
N GLY A 268 15.69 24.90 -17.05
CA GLY A 268 15.41 25.99 -18.00
C GLY A 268 16.41 27.15 -17.85
N ASP A 269 16.74 27.50 -16.62
CA ASP A 269 17.69 28.55 -16.28
C ASP A 269 19.14 28.21 -16.71
N TYR A 270 19.50 26.93 -16.82
CA TYR A 270 20.77 26.47 -17.40
C TYR A 270 20.72 26.34 -18.93
N ASP A 271 19.61 25.89 -19.51
CA ASP A 271 19.40 25.80 -20.96
C ASP A 271 19.49 27.18 -21.63
N VAL A 272 18.91 28.23 -21.03
CA VAL A 272 19.05 29.62 -21.49
C VAL A 272 20.50 30.10 -21.44
N LYS A 273 21.24 29.78 -20.37
CA LYS A 273 22.66 30.17 -20.22
C LYS A 273 23.57 29.41 -21.20
N LEU A 274 23.26 28.14 -21.48
CA LEU A 274 23.99 27.34 -22.46
C LEU A 274 23.80 27.91 -23.88
N LYS A 275 22.58 28.33 -24.22
CA LYS A 275 22.27 28.99 -25.50
C LYS A 275 22.94 30.35 -25.68
N ASP A 276 23.09 31.17 -24.63
CA ASP A 276 23.92 32.39 -24.68
C ASP A 276 25.38 32.06 -25.04
N LEU A 277 25.96 31.06 -24.37
CA LEU A 277 27.35 30.65 -24.62
C LEU A 277 27.53 30.06 -26.03
N GLU A 278 26.59 29.26 -26.51
CA GLU A 278 26.57 28.70 -27.86
C GLU A 278 26.51 29.80 -28.93
N LEU A 279 25.55 30.74 -28.81
CA LEU A 279 25.44 31.90 -29.70
C LEU A 279 26.71 32.77 -29.70
N ARG A 280 27.36 32.91 -28.54
CA ARG A 280 28.62 33.66 -28.43
C ARG A 280 29.79 32.93 -29.10
N ILE A 281 29.90 31.61 -28.96
CA ILE A 281 30.91 30.80 -29.65
C ILE A 281 30.73 30.90 -31.18
N ASP A 282 29.50 30.77 -31.67
CA ASP A 282 29.20 30.90 -33.10
C ASP A 282 29.42 32.32 -33.64
N SER A 283 29.22 33.36 -32.82
CA SER A 283 29.60 34.73 -33.19
C SER A 283 31.12 34.94 -33.33
N GLN A 284 31.94 34.13 -32.65
CA GLN A 284 33.40 34.19 -32.70
C GLN A 284 33.99 33.31 -33.81
N ARG A 285 33.30 32.23 -34.20
CA ARG A 285 33.68 31.32 -35.31
C ARG A 285 34.12 32.05 -36.60
N PRO A 286 33.35 33.00 -37.19
CA PRO A 286 33.77 33.66 -38.43
C PRO A 286 34.99 34.58 -38.23
N LEU A 287 35.11 35.24 -37.07
CA LEU A 287 36.24 36.14 -36.78
C LEU A 287 37.57 35.38 -36.73
N LEU A 288 37.56 34.13 -36.26
CA LEU A 288 38.73 33.25 -36.25
C LEU A 288 39.08 32.74 -37.65
N VAL A 289 38.08 32.43 -38.48
CA VAL A 289 38.28 32.08 -39.90
C VAL A 289 38.94 33.25 -40.66
N ASP A 290 38.48 34.49 -40.42
CA ASP A 290 39.09 35.69 -40.99
C ASP A 290 40.53 35.91 -40.49
N GLN A 291 40.79 35.78 -39.18
CA GLN A 291 42.14 35.88 -38.63
C GLN A 291 43.11 34.88 -39.27
N LEU A 292 42.70 33.62 -39.38
CA LEU A 292 43.50 32.54 -39.99
C LEU A 292 43.81 32.83 -41.46
N ASN A 293 42.81 33.34 -42.20
CA ASN A 293 42.93 33.78 -43.59
C ASN A 293 43.94 34.94 -43.75
N TYR A 294 44.00 35.89 -42.80
CA TYR A 294 45.04 36.93 -42.78
C TYR A 294 46.43 36.39 -42.42
N VAL A 295 46.52 35.48 -41.45
CA VAL A 295 47.78 34.84 -41.03
C VAL A 295 48.42 34.06 -42.19
N SER A 296 47.64 33.23 -42.90
CA SER A 296 48.16 32.45 -44.03
C SER A 296 48.59 33.34 -45.22
N LYS A 297 47.90 34.46 -45.47
CA LYS A 297 48.35 35.48 -46.45
C LYS A 297 49.67 36.15 -46.05
N LEU A 298 49.85 36.51 -44.78
CA LEU A 298 51.11 37.07 -44.27
C LEU A 298 52.25 36.05 -44.35
N HIS A 299 51.96 34.79 -44.04
CA HIS A 299 52.90 33.67 -44.17
C HIS A 299 53.37 33.50 -45.61
N GLU A 300 52.45 33.45 -46.59
CA GLU A 300 52.76 33.38 -48.03
C GLU A 300 53.57 34.59 -48.51
N GLN A 301 53.22 35.80 -48.06
CA GLN A 301 53.95 37.02 -48.41
C GLN A 301 55.39 36.98 -47.87
N LEU A 302 55.59 36.64 -46.60
CA LEU A 302 56.93 36.53 -46.00
C LEU A 302 57.75 35.43 -46.68
N CYS A 303 57.14 34.26 -46.94
CA CYS A 303 57.74 33.20 -47.74
C CYS A 303 58.21 33.70 -49.12
N SER A 304 57.44 34.57 -49.78
CA SER A 304 57.83 35.16 -51.07
C SER A 304 59.01 36.13 -50.92
N VAL A 305 59.09 36.90 -49.83
CA VAL A 305 60.20 37.83 -49.56
C VAL A 305 61.49 37.08 -49.21
N VAL A 306 61.43 35.99 -48.44
CA VAL A 306 62.59 35.10 -48.23
C VAL A 306 63.13 34.59 -49.57
N LYS A 307 62.26 34.15 -50.48
CA LYS A 307 62.61 33.68 -51.83
C LYS A 307 63.18 34.77 -52.77
N ILE A 308 63.08 36.05 -52.39
CA ILE A 308 63.70 37.18 -53.12
C ILE A 308 65.03 37.61 -52.47
N LEU A 309 65.25 37.28 -51.19
CA LEU A 309 66.46 37.63 -50.43
C LEU A 309 67.54 36.54 -50.44
N ASP A 310 67.20 35.28 -50.76
CA ASP A 310 68.17 34.22 -51.04
C ASP A 310 68.44 34.08 -52.55
N ASP A 311 69.61 34.56 -53.00
CA ASP A 311 70.17 34.27 -54.33
C ASP A 311 70.72 32.82 -54.45
N ASP A 312 70.79 32.06 -53.34
CA ASP A 312 71.37 30.71 -53.31
C ASP A 312 70.29 29.62 -53.45
N GLU A 313 70.20 28.99 -54.63
CA GLU A 313 69.22 27.94 -54.97
C GLU A 313 69.18 26.77 -53.96
N LYS A 314 70.26 26.57 -53.17
CA LYS A 314 70.37 25.47 -52.20
C LYS A 314 69.52 25.68 -50.95
N SER A 315 69.06 26.90 -50.67
CA SER A 315 68.22 27.22 -49.49
C SER A 315 66.73 26.92 -49.70
N GLN A 316 66.30 26.51 -50.90
CA GLN A 316 64.89 26.35 -51.28
C GLN A 316 64.11 25.29 -50.47
N SER A 317 64.77 24.42 -49.69
CA SER A 317 64.18 23.24 -49.05
C SER A 317 63.24 23.49 -47.86
N VAL A 318 63.09 24.74 -47.39
CA VAL A 318 62.39 25.05 -46.11
C VAL A 318 61.02 25.74 -46.33
N VAL A 319 60.66 26.10 -47.56
CA VAL A 319 59.61 27.11 -47.83
C VAL A 319 58.46 26.61 -48.74
N SER A 320 57.82 25.53 -48.31
CA SER A 320 56.43 25.08 -48.57
C SER A 320 56.09 24.04 -47.47
N ASP A 321 54.91 23.97 -46.85
CA ASP A 321 53.57 24.14 -47.41
C ASP A 321 52.62 24.95 -46.47
N SER A 322 51.43 25.33 -46.94
CA SER A 322 50.48 26.17 -46.18
C SER A 322 49.66 25.35 -45.17
N MET A 323 50.27 25.05 -44.02
CA MET A 323 49.74 24.14 -42.99
C MET A 323 48.48 24.66 -42.25
N PHE A 324 48.10 25.93 -42.42
CA PHE A 324 47.13 26.63 -41.59
C PHE A 324 45.84 26.97 -42.37
N LEU A 325 45.01 25.95 -42.57
CA LEU A 325 43.69 26.06 -43.21
C LEU A 325 42.57 26.19 -42.15
N PRO A 326 41.53 27.03 -42.38
CA PRO A 326 40.36 27.06 -41.51
C PRO A 326 39.54 25.76 -41.57
N GLN A 327 39.23 25.21 -40.40
CA GLN A 327 38.36 24.05 -40.23
C GLN A 327 36.97 24.55 -39.82
N GLU A 328 35.93 24.41 -40.64
CA GLU A 328 34.61 25.04 -40.38
C GLU A 328 33.95 24.63 -39.04
N THR A 329 34.33 23.49 -38.46
CA THR A 329 33.61 22.83 -37.36
C THR A 329 34.15 23.09 -35.96
N ASP A 330 35.47 23.04 -35.68
CA ASP A 330 36.03 23.28 -34.33
C ASP A 330 36.68 24.66 -34.19
N VAL A 331 36.11 25.47 -33.30
CA VAL A 331 36.66 26.76 -32.85
C VAL A 331 38.00 26.58 -32.13
N GLY A 332 38.20 25.46 -31.42
CA GLY A 332 39.45 25.11 -30.75
C GLY A 332 40.61 24.83 -31.73
N GLU A 333 40.39 24.04 -32.77
CA GLU A 333 41.34 23.79 -33.86
C GLU A 333 41.71 25.09 -34.57
N ASN A 334 40.74 25.94 -34.89
CA ASN A 334 41.02 27.25 -35.49
C ASN A 334 41.88 28.15 -34.60
N ILE A 335 41.62 28.22 -33.29
CA ILE A 335 42.47 28.98 -32.35
C ILE A 335 43.91 28.42 -32.33
N ARG A 336 44.07 27.09 -32.31
CA ARG A 336 45.39 26.43 -32.34
C ARG A 336 46.12 26.69 -33.67
N ALA A 337 45.42 26.66 -34.80
CA ALA A 337 45.97 26.97 -36.11
C ALA A 337 46.36 28.45 -36.27
N CYS A 338 45.54 29.38 -35.78
CA CYS A 338 45.86 30.82 -35.71
C CYS A 338 47.14 31.07 -34.92
N LEU A 339 47.30 30.43 -33.76
CA LEU A 339 48.49 30.60 -32.91
C LEU A 339 49.75 30.11 -33.61
N ALA A 340 49.77 28.86 -34.08
CA ALA A 340 50.93 28.28 -34.75
C ALA A 340 51.29 29.00 -36.06
N GLY A 341 50.28 29.47 -36.81
CA GLY A 341 50.51 30.31 -37.99
C GLY A 341 51.11 31.67 -37.65
N LEU A 342 50.67 32.31 -36.55
CA LEU A 342 51.22 33.59 -36.08
C LEU A 342 52.66 33.43 -35.55
N GLU A 343 52.96 32.33 -34.87
CA GLU A 343 54.33 31.97 -34.45
C GLU A 343 55.25 31.82 -35.67
N SER A 344 54.82 31.07 -36.71
CA SER A 344 55.56 30.95 -37.98
C SER A 344 55.75 32.30 -38.69
N VAL A 345 54.70 33.14 -38.76
CA VAL A 345 54.78 34.50 -39.30
C VAL A 345 55.79 35.35 -38.53
N SER A 346 55.89 35.21 -37.21
CA SER A 346 56.88 35.91 -36.39
C SER A 346 58.31 35.43 -36.65
N GLU A 347 58.53 34.11 -36.76
CA GLU A 347 59.85 33.55 -37.06
C GLU A 347 60.32 33.93 -38.47
N LEU A 348 59.45 33.78 -39.49
CA LEU A 348 59.71 34.23 -40.85
C LEU A 348 59.98 35.73 -40.93
N SER A 349 59.28 36.56 -40.16
CA SER A 349 59.56 38.01 -40.08
C SER A 349 60.96 38.30 -39.56
N SER A 350 61.42 37.55 -38.55
CA SER A 350 62.79 37.66 -38.02
C SER A 350 63.84 37.22 -39.04
N ILE A 351 63.59 36.12 -39.78
CA ILE A 351 64.47 35.63 -40.85
C ILE A 351 64.56 36.65 -42.00
N VAL A 352 63.43 37.21 -42.45
CA VAL A 352 63.37 38.27 -43.46
C VAL A 352 64.15 39.50 -43.01
N TYR A 353 63.93 39.97 -41.78
CA TYR A 353 64.65 41.12 -41.23
C TYR A 353 66.17 40.91 -41.21
N GLN A 354 66.63 39.75 -40.74
CA GLN A 354 68.06 39.48 -40.63
C GLN A 354 68.71 39.31 -42.02
N LYS A 355 68.09 38.58 -42.97
CA LYS A 355 68.57 38.48 -44.35
C LYS A 355 68.60 39.84 -45.06
N ALA A 356 67.56 40.67 -44.93
CA ALA A 356 67.52 41.99 -45.52
C ALA A 356 68.59 42.94 -44.94
N LYS A 357 68.83 42.87 -43.63
CA LYS A 357 69.89 43.61 -42.94
C LYS A 357 71.27 43.18 -43.43
N ASP A 358 71.54 41.88 -43.57
CA ASP A 358 72.83 41.37 -44.02
C ASP A 358 73.10 41.72 -45.50
N LEU A 359 72.08 41.64 -46.36
CA LEU A 359 72.13 42.12 -47.74
C LEU A 359 72.44 43.63 -47.81
N VAL A 360 71.78 44.45 -46.97
CA VAL A 360 72.07 45.89 -46.90
C VAL A 360 73.49 46.16 -46.39
N LEU A 361 74.01 45.37 -45.44
CA LEU A 361 75.39 45.49 -44.97
C LEU A 361 76.41 45.11 -46.07
N GLU A 362 76.16 44.05 -46.83
CA GLU A 362 76.98 43.66 -47.99
C GLU A 362 77.00 44.78 -49.05
N ARG A 363 75.83 45.26 -49.47
CA ARG A 363 75.74 46.30 -50.51
C ARG A 363 76.36 47.62 -50.05
N ASN A 364 76.31 47.97 -48.76
CA ASN A 364 77.04 49.12 -48.22
C ASN A 364 78.57 48.93 -48.24
N GLN A 365 79.07 47.71 -47.98
CA GLN A 365 80.50 47.41 -48.11
C GLN A 365 80.95 47.49 -49.58
N GLU A 366 80.14 46.99 -50.50
CA GLU A 366 80.42 47.08 -51.95
C GLU A 366 80.40 48.52 -52.45
N VAL A 367 79.38 49.32 -52.07
CA VAL A 367 79.33 50.76 -52.40
C VAL A 367 80.56 51.48 -51.87
N LYS A 368 81.00 51.19 -50.64
CA LYS A 368 82.25 51.77 -50.10
C LYS A 368 83.48 51.34 -50.90
N ARG A 369 83.60 50.05 -51.26
CA ARG A 369 84.69 49.54 -52.12
C ARG A 369 84.72 50.24 -53.48
N LEU A 370 83.56 50.51 -54.06
CA LEU A 370 83.43 51.24 -55.32
C LEU A 370 83.78 52.73 -55.16
N ASP A 371 83.40 53.37 -54.07
CA ASP A 371 83.75 54.77 -53.78
C ASP A 371 85.26 54.94 -53.50
N ASP A 372 85.88 54.03 -52.73
CA ASP A 372 87.33 53.97 -52.53
C ASP A 372 88.08 53.81 -53.88
N ASN A 373 87.58 52.94 -54.78
CA ASN A 373 88.11 52.78 -56.15
C ASN A 373 87.93 54.05 -57.00
N VAL A 374 86.77 54.72 -56.94
CA VAL A 374 86.52 55.99 -57.65
C VAL A 374 87.42 57.10 -57.12
N ALA A 375 87.65 57.16 -55.80
CA ALA A 375 88.57 58.09 -55.17
C ALA A 375 90.03 57.85 -55.58
N GLN A 376 90.44 56.58 -55.77
CA GLN A 376 91.74 56.25 -56.37
C GLN A 376 91.82 56.73 -57.83
N LEU A 377 90.86 56.37 -58.67
CA LEU A 377 90.83 56.79 -60.09
C LEU A 377 90.80 58.32 -60.26
N MET A 378 90.15 59.05 -59.34
CA MET A 378 90.18 60.51 -59.30
C MET A 378 91.56 61.08 -58.94
N LYS A 379 92.30 60.46 -58.01
CA LYS A 379 93.70 60.82 -57.69
C LYS A 379 94.63 60.52 -58.87
N GLU A 380 94.45 59.38 -59.54
CA GLU A 380 95.22 59.02 -60.75
C GLU A 380 94.95 60.01 -61.89
N LYS A 381 93.68 60.37 -62.13
CA LYS A 381 93.27 61.43 -63.06
C LYS A 381 93.90 62.78 -62.72
N GLU A 382 93.91 63.18 -61.45
CA GLU A 382 94.55 64.44 -61.04
C GLU A 382 96.07 64.39 -61.22
N HIS A 383 96.71 63.27 -60.89
CA HIS A 383 98.14 63.06 -61.10
C HIS A 383 98.49 63.14 -62.60
N ILE A 384 97.76 62.44 -63.47
CA ILE A 384 97.88 62.56 -64.93
C ILE A 384 97.65 64.00 -65.39
N GLY A 385 96.64 64.69 -64.85
CA GLY A 385 96.39 66.11 -65.12
C GLY A 385 97.55 67.02 -64.68
N SER A 386 98.22 66.71 -63.58
CA SER A 386 99.41 67.42 -63.11
C SER A 386 100.63 67.14 -64.01
N LEU A 387 100.81 65.90 -64.48
CA LEU A 387 101.83 65.54 -65.46
C LEU A 387 101.61 66.25 -66.80
N LEU A 388 100.36 66.32 -67.28
CA LEU A 388 100.01 67.04 -68.51
C LEU A 388 100.24 68.55 -68.37
N ARG A 389 99.84 69.16 -67.24
CA ARG A 389 100.15 70.57 -66.95
C ARG A 389 101.66 70.81 -66.84
N SER A 390 102.41 69.89 -66.22
CA SER A 390 103.87 69.94 -66.14
C SER A 390 104.53 69.80 -67.51
N ALA A 391 104.07 68.87 -68.36
CA ALA A 391 104.57 68.68 -69.72
C ALA A 391 104.27 69.88 -70.63
N LEU A 392 103.10 70.51 -70.49
CA LEU A 392 102.75 71.76 -71.18
C LEU A 392 103.59 72.94 -70.67
N SER A 393 103.77 73.08 -69.36
CA SER A 393 104.64 74.10 -68.77
C SER A 393 106.10 73.94 -69.21
N ARG A 394 106.61 72.71 -69.25
CA ARG A 394 107.95 72.37 -69.76
C ARG A 394 108.10 72.51 -71.29
N ARG A 395 106.98 72.69 -72.01
CA ARG A 395 106.94 73.04 -73.44
C ARG A 395 106.88 74.57 -73.66
N MET A 396 106.40 75.34 -72.67
CA MET A 396 106.54 76.81 -72.65
C MET A 396 107.91 77.27 -72.12
N SER A 397 108.52 76.53 -71.18
CA SER A 397 109.80 76.91 -70.57
C SER A 397 111.05 76.54 -71.41
N ALA A 398 110.93 76.59 -72.74
CA ALA A 398 111.97 76.17 -73.69
C ALA A 398 112.10 77.16 -74.86
N ASP A 399 112.05 78.46 -74.53
CA ASP A 399 112.06 79.53 -75.52
C ASP A 399 113.45 79.77 -76.15
N LEU A 400 113.43 80.00 -77.46
CA LEU A 400 114.59 80.46 -78.21
C LEU A 400 114.76 81.98 -78.02
N SER A 401 115.54 82.41 -77.01
CA SER A 401 116.56 83.45 -77.19
C SER A 401 117.37 83.70 -75.91
N SER A 402 118.67 83.90 -76.05
CA SER A 402 119.52 84.40 -74.97
C SER A 402 119.46 85.93 -74.87
N LYS A 403 119.52 86.46 -73.62
CA LYS A 403 120.09 87.77 -73.19
C LYS A 403 119.22 88.54 -72.17
N THR A 404 119.33 88.20 -70.88
CA THR A 404 119.11 89.14 -69.74
C THR A 404 119.66 88.60 -68.41
N ASN A 405 120.87 88.04 -68.41
CA ASN A 405 121.51 87.45 -67.21
C ASN A 405 122.09 88.53 -66.25
N GLU A 406 121.28 89.53 -65.96
CA GLU A 406 121.66 90.80 -65.33
C GLU A 406 120.59 91.29 -64.33
N LEU A 407 119.34 90.84 -64.46
CA LEU A 407 118.23 91.20 -63.57
C LEU A 407 118.39 90.63 -62.14
N PHE A 408 118.95 89.43 -62.00
CA PHE A 408 119.04 88.72 -60.72
C PHE A 408 119.94 89.40 -59.69
N ARG A 409 120.86 90.29 -60.11
CA ARG A 409 121.70 91.10 -59.22
C ARG A 409 121.15 92.52 -58.98
N VAL A 410 119.93 92.80 -59.46
CA VAL A 410 119.24 94.10 -59.34
C VAL A 410 117.98 93.97 -58.46
N ALA A 411 117.22 92.88 -58.61
CA ALA A 411 116.06 92.62 -57.74
C ALA A 411 116.43 92.37 -56.27
N GLU A 412 117.58 91.73 -56.01
CA GLU A 412 118.03 91.39 -54.65
C GLU A 412 118.36 92.62 -53.78
N ASN A 413 118.77 93.73 -54.40
CA ASN A 413 119.03 95.00 -53.70
C ASN A 413 117.75 95.80 -53.43
N GLY A 414 116.75 95.69 -54.31
CA GLY A 414 115.47 96.42 -54.18
C GLY A 414 114.67 96.10 -52.92
N LEU A 415 114.90 94.94 -52.29
CA LEU A 415 114.19 94.50 -51.09
C LEU A 415 114.80 94.99 -49.76
N LYS A 416 115.88 95.78 -49.80
CA LYS A 416 116.49 96.41 -48.61
C LYS A 416 116.66 97.92 -48.71
N GLU A 417 116.91 98.44 -49.91
CA GLU A 417 117.15 99.88 -50.10
C GLU A 417 115.87 100.76 -49.98
N ALA A 418 114.72 100.13 -49.72
CA ALA A 418 113.44 100.81 -49.40
C ALA A 418 113.19 101.05 -47.89
N GLY A 419 114.01 100.50 -46.98
CA GLY A 419 114.20 101.03 -45.62
C GLY A 419 113.03 101.08 -44.61
N ILE A 420 111.92 100.36 -44.82
CA ILE A 420 110.70 100.36 -43.96
C ILE A 420 110.19 98.90 -43.87
N ASP A 421 109.87 98.23 -42.76
CA ASP A 421 109.54 98.52 -41.35
C ASP A 421 108.02 98.68 -40.99
N TYR A 422 107.67 98.17 -39.80
CA TYR A 422 106.50 98.46 -38.94
C TYR A 422 105.02 98.35 -39.43
N LYS A 423 104.45 97.13 -39.33
CA LYS A 423 103.43 96.68 -38.33
C LYS A 423 102.08 97.43 -38.09
N PHE A 424 101.06 96.65 -37.69
CA PHE A 424 99.70 97.02 -37.16
C PHE A 424 98.69 97.56 -38.21
N SER A 425 97.36 97.54 -38.03
CA SER A 425 96.42 97.08 -36.96
C SER A 425 95.14 96.51 -37.65
N ASN A 426 94.09 95.91 -37.04
CA ASN A 426 93.75 95.40 -35.70
C ASN A 426 92.73 94.23 -35.93
N HIS A 427 91.84 93.67 -35.09
CA HIS A 427 91.29 93.76 -33.70
C HIS A 427 90.80 92.30 -33.37
N THR A 428 90.20 91.90 -32.23
CA THR A 428 89.78 92.52 -30.95
C THR A 428 90.04 91.48 -29.84
N ASP A 429 90.45 91.96 -28.67
CA ASP A 429 89.98 91.66 -27.29
C ASP A 429 89.42 90.24 -26.93
N ASN A 430 89.63 89.72 -25.71
CA ASN A 430 89.90 90.44 -24.47
C ASN A 430 90.84 89.72 -23.49
N LYS A 431 91.42 90.50 -22.57
CA LYS A 431 92.34 90.07 -21.49
C LYS A 431 91.51 90.01 -20.18
N THR A 432 91.82 89.19 -19.17
CA THR A 432 92.77 89.58 -18.11
C THR A 432 92.89 88.47 -17.05
N ALA A 433 94.09 88.32 -16.47
CA ALA A 433 94.24 87.92 -15.07
C ALA A 433 94.20 89.20 -14.21
N SER A 434 93.99 89.14 -12.89
CA SER A 434 95.09 88.91 -11.93
C SER A 434 94.62 88.70 -10.50
N THR A 435 95.57 88.26 -9.67
CA THR A 435 95.58 88.11 -8.21
C THR A 435 95.24 89.37 -7.39
N SER A 436 95.13 89.17 -6.06
CA SER A 436 95.09 90.16 -4.96
C SER A 436 93.73 90.88 -4.75
N ASP A 437 93.34 91.27 -3.53
CA ASP A 437 94.00 91.13 -2.22
C ASP A 437 92.98 90.97 -1.05
N SER A 438 93.45 91.14 0.19
CA SER A 438 92.68 91.04 1.44
C SER A 438 91.41 91.89 1.57
N ASP A 439 90.56 91.46 2.51
CA ASP A 439 89.46 92.20 3.17
C ASP A 439 88.16 92.43 2.38
N ASN A 440 87.36 91.36 2.25
CA ASN A 440 85.90 91.43 2.08
C ASN A 440 85.17 90.21 2.70
N LYS A 441 85.45 89.93 3.99
CA LYS A 441 84.90 88.76 4.70
C LYS A 441 83.37 88.74 4.78
N ASP A 442 82.74 89.91 4.80
CA ASP A 442 81.29 90.02 4.96
C ASP A 442 80.54 89.54 3.71
N ASP A 443 81.04 89.82 2.49
CA ASP A 443 80.43 89.33 1.24
C ASP A 443 80.58 87.80 1.07
N GLU A 444 81.70 87.22 1.50
CA GLU A 444 81.87 85.76 1.57
C GLU A 444 80.93 85.14 2.60
N ILE A 445 80.70 85.80 3.75
CA ILE A 445 79.72 85.37 4.75
C ILE A 445 78.29 85.48 4.21
N TYR A 446 77.93 86.55 3.50
CA TYR A 446 76.58 86.69 2.92
C TYR A 446 76.31 85.69 1.79
N THR A 447 77.29 85.41 0.93
CA THR A 447 77.14 84.40 -0.14
C THR A 447 77.11 82.98 0.42
N LEU A 448 77.93 82.65 1.43
CA LEU A 448 77.86 81.38 2.15
C LEU A 448 76.54 81.23 2.91
N ALA A 449 76.05 82.30 3.55
CA ALA A 449 74.76 82.32 4.23
C ALA A 449 73.60 82.10 3.26
N GLY A 450 73.60 82.71 2.08
CA GLY A 450 72.59 82.49 1.04
C GLY A 450 72.61 81.06 0.47
N ALA A 451 73.80 80.48 0.28
CA ALA A 451 73.93 79.08 -0.11
C ALA A 451 73.39 78.13 0.99
N LEU A 452 73.73 78.40 2.26
CA LEU A 452 73.29 77.62 3.41
C LEU A 452 71.78 77.79 3.69
N GLU A 453 71.21 78.97 3.46
CA GLU A 453 69.76 79.22 3.51
C GLU A 453 69.02 78.44 2.41
N ASN A 454 69.57 78.37 1.19
CA ASN A 454 69.00 77.58 0.10
C ASN A 454 69.08 76.07 0.40
N ILE A 455 70.18 75.58 0.98
CA ILE A 455 70.29 74.18 1.45
C ILE A 455 69.27 73.90 2.57
N ILE A 456 69.10 74.82 3.53
CA ILE A 456 68.08 74.71 4.56
C ILE A 456 66.68 74.64 3.94
N LYS A 457 66.32 75.55 3.02
CA LYS A 457 65.03 75.55 2.32
C LYS A 457 64.78 74.25 1.56
N GLN A 458 65.78 73.75 0.83
CA GLN A 458 65.67 72.47 0.12
C GLN A 458 65.44 71.31 1.09
N SER A 459 66.20 71.24 2.19
CA SER A 459 66.00 70.21 3.22
C SER A 459 64.66 70.34 3.94
N GLN A 460 64.10 71.55 4.09
CA GLN A 460 62.77 71.76 4.65
C GLN A 460 61.67 71.24 3.72
N ILE A 461 61.80 71.44 2.40
CA ILE A 461 60.89 70.87 1.39
C ILE A 461 60.98 69.34 1.43
N GLU A 462 62.18 68.76 1.41
CA GLU A 462 62.41 67.32 1.49
C GLU A 462 61.84 66.71 2.80
N ILE A 463 61.99 67.40 3.94
CA ILE A 463 61.39 67.00 5.22
C ILE A 463 59.84 67.06 5.19
N ILE A 464 59.24 67.96 4.40
CA ILE A 464 57.78 68.03 4.22
C ILE A 464 57.30 66.91 3.29
N GLU A 465 57.99 66.65 2.19
CA GLU A 465 57.68 65.55 1.26
C GLU A 465 57.83 64.17 1.93
N LEU A 466 58.90 63.97 2.72
CA LEU A 466 59.10 62.75 3.52
C LEU A 466 58.04 62.59 4.63
N LYS A 467 57.49 63.69 5.18
CA LYS A 467 56.33 63.59 6.09
C LYS A 467 55.08 63.16 5.35
N HIS A 468 54.76 63.77 4.21
CA HIS A 468 53.59 63.40 3.43
C HIS A 468 53.64 61.94 2.94
N THR A 469 54.80 61.42 2.56
CA THR A 469 54.94 60.00 2.19
C THR A 469 54.82 59.06 3.41
N VAL A 470 55.37 59.42 4.57
CA VAL A 470 55.18 58.68 5.82
C VAL A 470 53.71 58.67 6.26
N ASP A 471 52.99 59.78 6.13
CA ASP A 471 51.57 59.87 6.49
C ASP A 471 50.66 59.15 5.47
N ALA A 472 51.00 59.16 4.19
CA ALA A 472 50.33 58.32 3.18
C ALA A 472 50.51 56.81 3.49
N LEU A 473 51.75 56.37 3.80
CA LEU A 473 52.04 54.98 4.18
C LEU A 473 51.34 54.57 5.48
N ARG A 474 51.11 55.50 6.42
CA ARG A 474 50.34 55.23 7.66
C ARG A 474 48.87 54.93 7.36
N GLU A 475 48.24 55.71 6.48
CA GLU A 475 46.85 55.45 6.07
C GLU A 475 46.73 54.21 5.18
N GLU A 476 47.72 53.91 4.33
CA GLU A 476 47.78 52.64 3.59
C GLU A 476 47.87 51.43 4.54
N ILE A 477 48.78 51.45 5.51
CA ILE A 477 48.90 50.40 6.54
C ILE A 477 47.61 50.26 7.36
N ARG A 478 46.92 51.36 7.65
CA ARG A 478 45.62 51.36 8.32
C ARG A 478 44.53 50.67 7.47
N LEU A 479 44.42 51.02 6.19
CA LEU A 479 43.45 50.41 5.27
C LEU A 479 43.72 48.92 5.04
N LEU A 480 45.00 48.53 4.89
CA LEU A 480 45.42 47.14 4.79
C LEU A 480 45.07 46.36 6.07
N LYS A 481 45.27 46.96 7.25
CA LYS A 481 44.88 46.37 8.53
C LYS A 481 43.35 46.23 8.66
N GLU A 482 42.58 47.25 8.28
CA GLU A 482 41.11 47.22 8.34
C GLU A 482 40.53 46.13 7.43
N ASN A 483 41.06 46.00 6.20
CA ASN A 483 40.73 44.90 5.28
C ASN A 483 41.13 43.52 5.85
N ALA A 484 42.32 43.38 6.44
CA ALA A 484 42.74 42.13 7.07
C ALA A 484 41.84 41.74 8.26
N GLU A 485 41.41 42.71 9.08
CA GLU A 485 40.44 42.47 10.15
C GLU A 485 39.05 42.11 9.62
N ALA A 486 38.61 42.69 8.50
CA ALA A 486 37.36 42.32 7.84
C ALA A 486 37.40 40.88 7.30
N GLN A 487 38.47 40.52 6.59
CA GLN A 487 38.69 39.16 6.09
C GLN A 487 38.79 38.13 7.23
N ALA A 488 39.44 38.47 8.35
CA ALA A 488 39.50 37.61 9.52
C ALA A 488 38.10 37.37 10.15
N LYS A 489 37.23 38.37 10.19
CA LYS A 489 35.84 38.26 10.65
C LYS A 489 35.01 37.39 9.71
N GLU A 490 35.14 37.57 8.39
CA GLU A 490 34.44 36.73 7.42
C GLU A 490 34.90 35.26 7.47
N LEU A 491 36.21 35.00 7.55
CA LEU A 491 36.76 33.65 7.71
C LEU A 491 36.30 32.97 9.01
N MET A 492 36.09 33.75 10.08
CA MET A 492 35.50 33.24 11.33
C MET A 492 34.03 32.84 11.14
N GLN A 493 33.23 33.66 10.48
CA GLN A 493 31.82 33.35 10.18
C GLN A 493 31.68 32.13 9.26
N ARG A 494 32.48 32.06 8.18
CA ARG A 494 32.52 30.91 7.26
C ARG A 494 32.95 29.62 7.99
N ARG A 495 33.91 29.69 8.92
CA ARG A 495 34.29 28.55 9.78
C ARG A 495 33.12 28.09 10.64
N GLU A 496 32.41 29.01 11.31
CA GLU A 496 31.26 28.68 12.14
C GLU A 496 30.12 28.04 11.33
N GLN A 497 29.89 28.50 10.10
CA GLN A 497 28.94 27.89 9.16
C GLN A 497 29.37 26.47 8.77
N VAL A 498 30.66 26.24 8.50
CA VAL A 498 31.19 24.89 8.18
C VAL A 498 31.03 23.92 9.35
N GLU A 499 31.33 24.32 10.59
CA GLU A 499 31.11 23.42 11.74
C GLU A 499 29.62 23.14 11.99
N LYS A 500 28.74 24.14 11.78
CA LYS A 500 27.27 23.96 11.82
C LYS A 500 26.74 23.03 10.71
N LEU A 501 27.42 22.94 9.57
CA LEU A 501 27.06 22.00 8.49
C LEU A 501 27.56 20.60 8.81
N LYS A 502 28.80 20.42 9.30
CA LYS A 502 29.32 19.12 9.75
C LYS A 502 28.48 18.50 10.85
N GLU A 503 28.00 19.29 11.82
CA GLU A 503 27.17 18.77 12.90
C GLU A 503 25.79 18.31 12.39
N LYS A 504 25.22 19.02 11.40
CA LYS A 504 24.01 18.55 10.70
C LYS A 504 24.26 17.30 9.88
N GLU A 505 25.41 17.18 9.23
CA GLU A 505 25.85 15.98 8.49
C GLU A 505 26.01 14.78 9.43
N ARG A 506 26.66 14.95 10.58
CA ARG A 506 26.80 13.93 11.64
C ARG A 506 25.43 13.43 12.10
N VAL A 507 24.52 14.33 12.47
CA VAL A 507 23.16 13.99 12.91
C VAL A 507 22.33 13.37 11.78
N ALA A 508 22.51 13.80 10.52
CA ALA A 508 21.85 13.19 9.37
C ALA A 508 22.33 11.74 9.14
N ASN A 509 23.64 11.50 9.25
CA ASN A 509 24.22 10.16 9.11
C ASN A 509 23.74 9.22 10.24
N GLU A 510 23.73 9.68 11.49
CA GLU A 510 23.21 8.90 12.63
C GLU A 510 21.72 8.55 12.48
N ASN A 511 20.91 9.47 11.94
CA ASN A 511 19.51 9.19 11.60
C ASN A 511 19.37 8.17 10.44
N VAL A 512 20.24 8.23 9.43
CA VAL A 512 20.25 7.26 8.31
C VAL A 512 20.70 5.87 8.77
N GLU A 513 21.70 5.79 9.65
CA GLU A 513 22.14 4.54 10.27
C GLU A 513 21.03 3.90 11.12
N GLY A 514 20.30 4.70 11.92
CA GLY A 514 19.11 4.24 12.66
C GLY A 514 18.02 3.69 11.72
N LEU A 515 17.65 4.45 10.69
CA LEU A 515 16.67 4.01 9.69
C LEU A 515 17.11 2.76 8.93
N MET A 516 18.41 2.56 8.68
CA MET A 516 18.94 1.33 8.10
C MET A 516 18.76 0.11 9.03
N MET A 517 18.93 0.29 10.35
CA MET A 517 18.68 -0.78 11.32
C MET A 517 17.19 -1.13 11.39
N ASP A 518 16.30 -0.13 11.40
CA ASP A 518 14.85 -0.35 11.40
C ASP A 518 14.37 -1.05 10.12
N ILE A 519 14.92 -0.66 8.95
CA ILE A 519 14.65 -1.33 7.67
C ILE A 519 15.09 -2.80 7.71
N ALA A 520 16.33 -3.09 8.17
CA ALA A 520 16.83 -4.46 8.25
C ALA A 520 15.98 -5.33 9.21
N ALA A 521 15.55 -4.78 10.34
CA ALA A 521 14.65 -5.48 11.26
C ALA A 521 13.27 -5.78 10.64
N ALA A 522 12.71 -4.81 9.91
CA ALA A 522 11.44 -4.99 9.18
C ALA A 522 11.57 -6.00 8.03
N GLU A 523 12.68 -6.01 7.29
CA GLU A 523 12.97 -7.01 6.26
C GLU A 523 13.08 -8.42 6.86
N GLU A 524 13.79 -8.58 7.98
CA GLU A 524 13.80 -9.85 8.70
C GLU A 524 12.39 -10.30 9.10
N GLU A 525 11.57 -9.42 9.70
CA GLU A 525 10.19 -9.77 10.06
C GLU A 525 9.36 -10.18 8.85
N ILE A 526 9.46 -9.47 7.73
CA ILE A 526 8.79 -9.83 6.47
C ILE A 526 9.22 -11.24 6.02
N THR A 527 10.49 -11.62 6.14
CA THR A 527 10.93 -13.00 5.83
C THR A 527 10.35 -14.04 6.79
N ARG A 528 10.26 -13.74 8.10
CA ARG A 528 9.66 -14.64 9.12
C ARG A 528 8.17 -14.86 8.85
N TRP A 529 7.40 -13.78 8.63
CA TRP A 529 5.97 -13.85 8.29
C TRP A 529 5.73 -14.61 6.98
N LYS A 530 6.56 -14.36 5.96
CA LYS A 530 6.47 -15.07 4.67
C LYS A 530 6.77 -16.57 4.80
N ALA A 531 7.73 -16.96 5.64
CA ALA A 531 8.02 -18.35 5.92
C ALA A 531 6.87 -19.05 6.67
N ALA A 532 6.30 -18.38 7.69
CA ALA A 532 5.15 -18.90 8.43
C ALA A 532 3.93 -19.11 7.51
N ALA A 533 3.58 -18.12 6.69
CA ALA A 533 2.46 -18.21 5.74
C ALA A 533 2.67 -19.32 4.68
N GLN A 534 3.91 -19.53 4.22
CA GLN A 534 4.23 -20.64 3.31
C GLN A 534 4.05 -22.01 4.00
N GLN A 535 4.49 -22.15 5.26
CA GLN A 535 4.33 -23.37 6.05
C GLN A 535 2.85 -23.67 6.36
N GLU A 536 2.05 -22.64 6.67
CA GLU A 536 0.60 -22.76 6.86
C GLU A 536 -0.10 -23.19 5.56
N ALA A 537 0.26 -22.59 4.43
CA ALA A 537 -0.27 -23.00 3.13
C ALA A 537 0.15 -24.43 2.73
N GLU A 538 1.33 -24.89 3.15
CA GLU A 538 1.78 -26.28 2.97
C GLU A 538 1.02 -27.27 3.86
N ALA A 539 0.77 -26.92 5.12
CA ALA A 539 -0.08 -27.70 6.02
C ALA A 539 -1.53 -27.77 5.51
N GLY A 540 -2.08 -26.66 5.02
CA GLY A 540 -3.40 -26.61 4.38
C GLY A 540 -3.52 -27.59 3.21
N ARG A 541 -2.58 -27.56 2.25
CA ARG A 541 -2.58 -28.50 1.10
C ARG A 541 -2.42 -29.95 1.52
N ALA A 542 -1.67 -30.25 2.59
CA ALA A 542 -1.57 -31.61 3.12
C ALA A 542 -2.90 -32.12 3.66
N ILE A 543 -3.65 -31.27 4.38
CA ILE A 543 -4.98 -31.57 4.91
C ILE A 543 -6.01 -31.69 3.77
N GLU A 544 -5.95 -30.83 2.75
CA GLU A 544 -6.79 -30.93 1.55
C GLU A 544 -6.61 -32.29 0.86
N HIS A 545 -5.37 -32.72 0.62
CA HIS A 545 -5.09 -34.04 0.03
C HIS A 545 -5.55 -35.22 0.91
N GLU A 546 -5.51 -35.09 2.24
CA GLU A 546 -6.08 -36.11 3.13
C GLU A 546 -7.60 -36.20 2.97
N TYR A 547 -8.31 -35.06 2.94
CA TYR A 547 -9.75 -35.03 2.68
C TYR A 547 -10.11 -35.51 1.27
N GLU A 548 -9.30 -35.22 0.24
CA GLU A 548 -9.48 -35.79 -1.10
C GLU A 548 -9.39 -37.32 -1.09
N ALA A 549 -8.43 -37.88 -0.34
CA ALA A 549 -8.28 -39.33 -0.19
C ALA A 549 -9.47 -39.95 0.58
N GLN A 550 -9.90 -39.34 1.68
CA GLN A 550 -11.09 -39.78 2.44
C GLN A 550 -12.38 -39.70 1.61
N LEU A 551 -12.53 -38.65 0.78
CA LEU A 551 -13.65 -38.52 -0.16
C LEU A 551 -13.57 -39.55 -1.30
N TYR A 552 -12.38 -39.99 -1.70
CA TYR A 552 -12.22 -41.07 -2.68
C TYR A 552 -12.65 -42.42 -2.09
N THR A 553 -12.20 -42.78 -0.88
CA THR A 553 -12.59 -44.04 -0.23
C THR A 553 -14.09 -44.08 0.06
N LEU A 554 -14.68 -43.00 0.60
CA LEU A 554 -16.12 -42.91 0.83
C LEU A 554 -16.95 -43.01 -0.46
N ARG A 555 -16.45 -42.49 -1.60
CA ARG A 555 -17.09 -42.67 -2.91
C ARG A 555 -17.02 -44.11 -3.40
N GLN A 556 -15.90 -44.80 -3.17
CA GLN A 556 -15.77 -46.23 -3.51
C GLN A 556 -16.71 -47.08 -2.66
N GLU A 557 -16.69 -46.93 -1.33
CA GLU A 557 -17.58 -47.65 -0.39
C GLU A 557 -19.06 -47.43 -0.73
N LEU A 558 -19.44 -46.20 -1.10
CA LEU A 558 -20.79 -45.87 -1.54
C LEU A 558 -21.18 -46.61 -2.84
N GLU A 559 -20.27 -46.77 -3.80
CA GLU A 559 -20.56 -47.47 -5.05
C GLU A 559 -20.62 -49.00 -4.85
N GLU A 560 -19.73 -49.56 -4.02
CA GLU A 560 -19.79 -50.95 -3.58
C GLU A 560 -21.10 -51.25 -2.84
N ALA A 561 -21.55 -50.35 -1.96
CA ALA A 561 -22.82 -50.46 -1.27
C ALA A 561 -24.04 -50.39 -2.22
N LYS A 562 -24.04 -49.49 -3.22
CA LYS A 562 -25.07 -49.47 -4.29
C LYS A 562 -25.12 -50.79 -5.05
N GLN A 563 -23.97 -51.31 -5.46
CA GLN A 563 -23.90 -52.59 -6.18
C GLN A 563 -24.42 -53.75 -5.33
N ALA A 564 -24.07 -53.80 -4.05
CA ALA A 564 -24.60 -54.78 -3.10
C ALA A 564 -26.13 -54.68 -2.93
N VAL A 565 -26.69 -53.46 -2.87
CA VAL A 565 -28.14 -53.22 -2.84
C VAL A 565 -28.80 -53.72 -4.14
N ILE A 566 -28.27 -53.37 -5.32
CA ILE A 566 -28.76 -53.81 -6.63
C ILE A 566 -28.76 -55.34 -6.75
N GLU A 567 -27.75 -56.01 -6.19
CA GLU A 567 -27.73 -57.47 -6.12
C GLU A 567 -28.73 -58.05 -5.12
N SER A 568 -28.94 -57.39 -3.98
CA SER A 568 -29.96 -57.80 -3.01
C SER A 568 -31.36 -57.68 -3.60
N GLU A 569 -31.66 -56.64 -4.38
CA GLU A 569 -32.92 -56.49 -5.12
C GLU A 569 -33.12 -57.59 -6.14
N LYS A 570 -32.09 -57.95 -6.92
CA LYS A 570 -32.16 -59.07 -7.89
C LYS A 570 -32.47 -60.39 -7.17
N LYS A 571 -31.83 -60.62 -6.01
CA LYS A 571 -32.06 -61.78 -5.14
C LYS A 571 -33.45 -61.76 -4.48
N LEU A 572 -34.03 -60.57 -4.23
CA LEU A 572 -35.39 -60.39 -3.73
C LEU A 572 -36.42 -60.70 -4.83
N LYS A 573 -36.31 -60.06 -5.99
CA LYS A 573 -37.21 -60.23 -7.14
C LYS A 573 -37.29 -61.70 -7.59
N PHE A 574 -36.16 -62.41 -7.65
CA PHE A 574 -36.15 -63.85 -7.90
C PHE A 574 -36.92 -64.68 -6.85
N LYS A 575 -36.86 -64.30 -5.56
CA LYS A 575 -37.65 -64.95 -4.50
C LYS A 575 -39.13 -64.61 -4.60
N GLU A 576 -39.48 -63.39 -4.97
CA GLU A 576 -40.86 -62.94 -5.21
C GLU A 576 -41.49 -63.68 -6.39
N GLU A 577 -40.77 -63.80 -7.51
CA GLU A 577 -41.16 -64.61 -8.68
C GLU A 577 -41.33 -66.09 -8.31
N THR A 578 -40.37 -66.65 -7.54
CA THR A 578 -40.45 -68.04 -7.06
C THR A 578 -41.66 -68.26 -6.14
N ALA A 579 -41.95 -67.31 -5.25
CA ALA A 579 -43.11 -67.35 -4.36
C ALA A 579 -44.43 -67.22 -5.15
N ALA A 580 -44.49 -66.33 -6.13
CA ALA A 580 -45.65 -66.16 -7.02
C ALA A 580 -45.91 -67.44 -7.84
N ALA A 581 -44.87 -68.07 -8.38
CA ALA A 581 -44.97 -69.36 -9.06
C ALA A 581 -45.45 -70.48 -8.13
N ALA A 582 -44.94 -70.55 -6.89
CA ALA A 582 -45.37 -71.52 -5.89
C ALA A 582 -46.84 -71.31 -5.46
N MET A 583 -47.29 -70.06 -5.31
CA MET A 583 -48.70 -69.74 -5.04
C MET A 583 -49.59 -70.12 -6.23
N ALA A 584 -49.21 -69.79 -7.47
CA ALA A 584 -49.96 -70.17 -8.67
C ALA A 584 -50.05 -71.70 -8.84
N ALA A 585 -48.97 -72.44 -8.52
CA ALA A 585 -48.96 -73.90 -8.53
C ALA A 585 -49.87 -74.49 -7.45
N ARG A 586 -49.88 -73.93 -6.23
CA ARG A 586 -50.81 -74.32 -5.17
C ARG A 586 -52.26 -74.07 -5.57
N ASP A 587 -52.57 -72.90 -6.13
CA ASP A 587 -53.88 -72.54 -6.63
C ASP A 587 -54.38 -73.51 -7.71
N ALA A 588 -53.49 -73.92 -8.62
CA ALA A 588 -53.79 -74.90 -9.67
C ALA A 588 -54.03 -76.30 -9.07
N ALA A 589 -53.23 -76.71 -8.09
CA ALA A 589 -53.41 -77.97 -7.37
C ALA A 589 -54.74 -77.99 -6.59
N GLU A 590 -55.11 -76.91 -5.92
CA GLU A 590 -56.38 -76.82 -5.19
C GLU A 590 -57.59 -76.82 -6.13
N LYS A 591 -57.51 -76.14 -7.29
CA LYS A 591 -58.52 -76.22 -8.35
C LYS A 591 -58.65 -77.65 -8.90
N SER A 592 -57.53 -78.37 -9.06
CA SER A 592 -57.51 -79.78 -9.47
C SER A 592 -58.14 -80.70 -8.42
N LEU A 593 -57.82 -80.49 -7.14
CA LEU A 593 -58.40 -81.24 -6.01
C LEU A 593 -59.92 -81.05 -5.93
N ARG A 594 -60.41 -79.80 -5.95
CA ARG A 594 -61.85 -79.49 -5.97
C ARG A 594 -62.57 -80.12 -7.17
N LEU A 595 -61.91 -80.21 -8.34
CA LEU A 595 -62.43 -80.92 -9.50
C LEU A 595 -62.47 -82.44 -9.28
N ALA A 596 -61.45 -83.02 -8.66
CA ALA A 596 -61.43 -84.45 -8.29
C ALA A 596 -62.54 -84.78 -7.26
N ASP A 597 -62.72 -83.96 -6.23
CA ASP A 597 -63.81 -84.10 -5.25
C ASP A 597 -65.18 -84.03 -5.94
N SER A 598 -65.38 -83.07 -6.87
CA SER A 598 -66.63 -82.96 -7.63
C SER A 598 -66.91 -84.12 -8.59
N ARG A 599 -65.88 -84.88 -8.97
CA ARG A 599 -66.02 -86.16 -9.69
C ARG A 599 -66.33 -87.29 -8.71
N ALA A 600 -65.71 -87.30 -7.53
CA ALA A 600 -65.93 -88.28 -6.48
C ALA A 600 -67.31 -88.16 -5.80
N THR A 601 -67.94 -86.98 -5.75
CA THR A 601 -69.36 -86.86 -5.36
C THR A 601 -70.27 -87.46 -6.43
N ARG A 602 -70.13 -87.06 -7.70
CA ARG A 602 -70.93 -87.59 -8.82
C ARG A 602 -70.80 -89.11 -8.99
N LEU A 603 -69.61 -89.67 -8.74
CA LEU A 603 -69.41 -91.12 -8.74
C LEU A 603 -70.11 -91.79 -7.56
N ARG A 604 -70.11 -91.19 -6.35
CA ARG A 604 -70.90 -91.68 -5.21
C ARG A 604 -72.39 -91.58 -5.47
N GLU A 605 -72.90 -90.44 -5.91
CA GLU A 605 -74.30 -90.24 -6.33
C GLU A 605 -74.72 -91.31 -7.36
N ARG A 606 -73.84 -91.62 -8.32
CA ARG A 606 -74.12 -92.66 -9.34
C ARG A 606 -74.09 -94.09 -8.77
N VAL A 607 -73.20 -94.38 -7.81
CA VAL A 607 -73.17 -95.66 -7.10
C VAL A 607 -74.39 -95.80 -6.20
N GLU A 608 -74.78 -94.77 -5.45
CA GLU A 608 -75.97 -94.75 -4.59
C GLU A 608 -77.25 -94.96 -5.39
N GLU A 609 -77.39 -94.34 -6.58
CA GLU A 609 -78.50 -94.63 -7.49
C GLU A 609 -78.47 -96.08 -8.00
N LEU A 610 -77.31 -96.63 -8.34
CA LEU A 610 -77.19 -98.05 -8.75
C LEU A 610 -77.49 -99.02 -7.60
N THR A 611 -77.08 -98.70 -6.37
CA THR A 611 -77.42 -99.46 -5.16
C THR A 611 -78.91 -99.38 -4.88
N SER A 612 -79.54 -98.21 -5.02
CA SER A 612 -80.99 -98.07 -4.90
C SER A 612 -81.74 -98.80 -6.02
N GLN A 613 -81.18 -98.90 -7.23
CA GLN A 613 -81.72 -99.75 -8.29
C GLN A 613 -81.60 -101.24 -7.95
N LEU A 614 -80.49 -101.68 -7.33
CA LEU A 614 -80.33 -103.03 -6.79
C LEU A 614 -81.32 -103.33 -5.66
N GLU A 615 -81.51 -102.43 -4.68
CA GLU A 615 -82.51 -102.60 -3.62
C GLU A 615 -83.95 -102.66 -4.18
N LYS A 616 -84.25 -101.88 -5.24
CA LYS A 616 -85.55 -101.96 -5.96
C LYS A 616 -85.73 -103.26 -6.74
N LEU A 617 -84.65 -103.95 -7.10
CA LEU A 617 -84.69 -105.29 -7.69
C LEU A 617 -84.81 -106.37 -6.61
N ASP A 618 -84.01 -106.30 -5.54
CA ASP A 618 -84.04 -107.25 -4.41
C ASP A 618 -85.35 -107.19 -3.62
N THR A 619 -85.94 -106.00 -3.43
CA THR A 619 -87.29 -105.88 -2.84
C THR A 619 -88.39 -106.42 -3.77
N ARG A 620 -88.20 -106.34 -5.09
CA ARG A 620 -89.10 -106.94 -6.08
C ARG A 620 -88.94 -108.47 -6.16
N GLU A 621 -87.71 -108.97 -5.99
CA GLU A 621 -87.40 -110.39 -5.89
C GLU A 621 -87.93 -110.96 -4.57
N SER A 622 -87.78 -110.25 -3.46
CA SER A 622 -88.37 -110.56 -2.14
C SER A 622 -89.91 -110.56 -2.16
N GLN A 623 -90.55 -109.61 -2.84
CA GLN A 623 -92.01 -109.62 -3.06
C GLN A 623 -92.47 -110.75 -4.00
N SER A 624 -91.57 -111.29 -4.85
CA SER A 624 -91.82 -112.47 -5.67
C SER A 624 -91.36 -113.79 -5.01
N GLY A 625 -90.66 -113.71 -3.87
CA GLY A 625 -89.80 -114.78 -3.35
C GLY A 625 -90.48 -115.75 -2.38
N GLN A 626 -91.75 -115.55 -2.04
CA GLN A 626 -92.47 -116.42 -1.10
C GLN A 626 -92.93 -117.77 -1.74
N SER A 627 -92.04 -118.42 -2.52
CA SER A 627 -92.21 -119.81 -2.96
C SER A 627 -90.90 -120.45 -3.43
N ARG A 628 -90.65 -121.67 -2.92
CA ARG A 628 -89.55 -122.62 -3.25
C ARG A 628 -88.15 -122.24 -2.71
N ALA A 629 -87.80 -122.86 -1.59
CA ALA A 629 -86.51 -122.75 -0.90
C ALA A 629 -85.45 -123.77 -1.40
N ARG A 630 -84.18 -123.55 -0.94
CA ARG A 630 -82.95 -124.38 -1.11
C ARG A 630 -82.35 -124.27 -2.53
N GLY A 631 -81.05 -124.01 -2.74
CA GLY A 631 -79.85 -124.15 -1.88
C GLY A 631 -79.22 -125.54 -2.09
N THR A 632 -77.93 -125.74 -2.38
CA THR A 632 -76.69 -124.95 -2.16
C THR A 632 -75.64 -125.24 -3.28
N ILE A 633 -74.33 -124.97 -3.05
CA ILE A 633 -73.13 -125.19 -3.92
C ILE A 633 -72.82 -123.95 -4.80
N THR A 634 -71.74 -123.14 -4.67
CA THR A 634 -70.26 -123.28 -4.44
C THR A 634 -69.43 -123.74 -5.65
N ASP A 635 -68.69 -122.84 -6.32
CA ASP A 635 -67.21 -122.93 -6.51
C ASP A 635 -66.60 -121.88 -7.48
N ILE A 636 -65.28 -121.65 -7.35
CA ILE A 636 -64.27 -121.10 -8.33
C ILE A 636 -64.48 -119.63 -8.82
N LEU A 637 -63.57 -118.63 -8.73
CA LEU A 637 -62.09 -118.45 -8.60
C LEU A 637 -61.36 -118.27 -9.96
N VAL A 638 -60.34 -117.39 -10.04
CA VAL A 638 -59.50 -117.00 -11.23
C VAL A 638 -60.20 -115.98 -12.18
N ASP A 639 -59.61 -114.96 -12.84
CA ASP A 639 -58.25 -114.34 -12.95
C ASP A 639 -58.29 -112.87 -12.40
N ILE A 640 -57.25 -112.06 -12.12
CA ILE A 640 -55.79 -111.94 -12.45
C ILE A 640 -55.40 -111.17 -13.74
N SER A 641 -54.71 -110.03 -13.53
CA SER A 641 -53.79 -109.31 -14.45
C SER A 641 -54.34 -108.63 -15.73
N GLY A 642 -54.03 -107.33 -15.92
CA GLY A 642 -54.06 -106.71 -17.27
C GLY A 642 -54.05 -105.18 -17.34
N TYR A 643 -52.85 -104.57 -17.20
CA TYR A 643 -52.50 -103.15 -17.44
C TYR A 643 -53.02 -102.08 -16.46
#